data_AF-D3BBL5-F1
#
_entry.id   AF-D3BBL5-F1
#
_cell.length_a   1.000
_cell.length_b   1.000
_cell.length_c   1.000
_cell.angle_alpha   90.00
_cell.angle_beta   90.00
_cell.angle_gamma   90.00
#
_symmetry.space_group_name_H-M   'P 1'
#
loop_
_entity.id
_entity.type
_entity.pdbx_description
1 polymer ?
#
loop_
_entity_poly.entity_id
_entity_poly.type
_entity_poly.pdbx_seq_one_letter_code
_entity_poly.pdbx_strand_id
1 'polypeptide(L)'
;MMMDQLSTTSNAYNAMISAENSVKGTSNTVVIYKPLGVDILPQGSIITEEEQAIRNREKSMTLMYSIKESSIIDQLFKLIALNQIDVFKQLYNYIEQDEYLLLSKVLMTISIGCNSSLRLVRYFIHCDYKQAVAGNQSPTMSSLLNYCREIATQFTSTDSIDKLPVPIKVVAMFYHEMWPHEEDQGISNFLINRFLVQALQSPESYSLVPPQLHISARSSSNLTIIAKMISHTLTGTPFKYGEEKDIEQTKQTIKQIFRESNYFKSVLGSRFSTQSYQFSNEATMSQLHLIHRLLWQNKQEIQSMFKNVEFGTEFDSLINKLGDYNSRISLQSIAPNELKSIKNYMNQKNEDISYIGYIQKNGKRGPVKRVLVVGTNKVITFKHTNGKLGRDGHLLDLVEINSPSGQQLDLIFKRHQISSTSEDCDHIITCIRRIYEYSFNNWPFSMKMKLKITPQSRLEAIAPADHTPSSIMVAAYKSLCAYYQSPVKPNVCWFIENAFGRDPKNKVFNFKLFTKHTREQLSNQDLIPLIHALRYDWYFEELAIKNYPITLKELITEITTMLSSNTTINSISLSNLSLPKESIMQIFDVIQNQKTLNLTKLDISKNMFDEKSVNSFVAYLQYGQTGAIKELNISSIGVTANAIKLIFDALRRGNFQSLESLDFSGNKNLKDNCFDIAKWLSNEGAHVKSLNLSDTELKPKNLIVDFGKSKLETLNLSKNVLKTRDDVVALSQLFNNLTNLQSIILIRTLIPSDSIKEMIRFIDKRKLTQFNIGENQLTRTVITDLISSSAIHSIRVLDLTENKKISDGGIKELGRALYGNQSIVKLVLDGSFSGSAGAQRSKAVLALSNFLQSSHTIEVLKMRGGPDRDQQLQGCIIPLLLSLGSVQSLKKLDISHHMIDNSGAIALSKAIYQNRSIRTLLIDNNNIGALGYANIKNSLKQNYIIKEMPIPISDLSIIYKFDGTSNLEKNKIRSLLFKIESYLLRNQQY
;
A
#
# COMPACT_ATOMS: atom_id res chain seq x y z
N MET A 1 18.55 2.17 40.79
CA MET A 1 18.22 3.49 40.22
C MET A 1 18.02 3.30 38.74
N MET A 2 16.76 3.36 38.31
CA MET A 2 16.23 4.46 37.47
C MET A 2 16.79 4.39 36.04
N MET A 3 16.04 4.38 34.96
CA MET A 3 14.61 4.59 34.72
C MET A 3 14.37 4.19 33.24
N ASP A 4 13.18 3.64 32.94
CA ASP A 4 12.24 3.98 31.85
C ASP A 4 12.70 4.16 30.37
N GLN A 5 12.11 3.41 29.42
CA GLN A 5 10.89 3.70 28.62
C GLN A 5 11.05 4.79 27.54
N LEU A 6 10.82 4.36 26.28
CA LEU A 6 10.12 5.02 25.14
C LEU A 6 10.70 6.39 24.66
N SER A 7 10.81 6.76 23.38
CA SER A 7 9.80 6.90 22.30
C SER A 7 10.49 7.71 21.18
N THR A 8 10.57 7.28 19.92
CA THR A 8 9.73 7.73 18.77
C THR A 8 9.34 9.21 18.73
N THR A 9 10.00 10.03 17.90
CA THR A 9 9.40 11.11 17.04
C THR A 9 10.46 11.98 16.33
N SER A 10 10.74 11.74 15.05
CA SER A 10 10.89 12.81 14.04
C SER A 10 10.81 12.25 12.62
N ASN A 11 9.95 12.88 11.82
CA ASN A 11 9.31 12.37 10.60
C ASN A 11 10.20 12.33 9.34
N ALA A 12 11.51 12.55 9.45
CA ALA A 12 12.41 12.65 8.29
C ALA A 12 12.90 11.28 7.78
N TYR A 13 13.01 10.27 8.65
CA TYR A 13 13.59 8.96 8.31
C TYR A 13 12.66 8.07 7.45
N ASN A 14 11.35 8.28 7.49
CA ASN A 14 10.39 7.46 6.73
C ASN A 14 10.06 8.00 5.32
N ALA A 15 10.55 9.19 4.95
CA ALA A 15 10.27 9.80 3.65
C ALA A 15 11.23 9.36 2.53
N MET A 16 12.35 8.69 2.86
CA MET A 16 13.41 8.35 1.89
C MET A 16 13.33 6.93 1.29
N ILE A 17 12.50 6.02 1.80
CA ILE A 17 12.53 4.59 1.42
C ILE A 17 11.53 4.18 0.30
N SER A 18 10.70 5.07 -0.27
CA SER A 18 9.61 4.60 -1.16
C SER A 18 9.42 5.29 -2.52
N ALA A 19 10.46 5.85 -3.13
CA ALA A 19 10.35 6.43 -4.48
C ALA A 19 11.30 5.83 -5.53
N GLU A 20 11.93 4.70 -5.21
CA GLU A 20 12.78 3.97 -6.14
C GLU A 20 12.28 2.51 -6.27
N ASN A 21 11.34 2.28 -7.21
CA ASN A 21 11.29 1.11 -8.13
C ASN A 21 10.55 1.49 -9.43
N SER A 22 11.37 2.02 -10.34
CA SER A 22 11.34 1.98 -11.81
C SER A 22 9.98 1.94 -12.51
N VAL A 23 9.66 3.09 -13.08
CA VAL A 23 9.16 3.29 -14.44
C VAL A 23 9.53 2.15 -15.40
N LYS A 24 8.53 1.62 -16.11
CA LYS A 24 8.69 1.25 -17.53
C LYS A 24 7.46 1.69 -18.32
N GLY A 25 7.62 2.67 -19.20
CA GLY A 25 6.61 2.90 -20.23
C GLY A 25 6.49 4.25 -20.96
N THR A 26 7.54 5.05 -21.15
CA THR A 26 7.65 6.12 -22.18
C THR A 26 6.60 7.25 -22.22
N SER A 27 6.89 8.37 -21.55
CA SER A 27 6.40 9.71 -21.85
C SER A 27 7.05 10.81 -20.98
N ASN A 28 7.89 11.61 -21.62
CA ASN A 28 7.71 13.05 -21.84
C ASN A 28 6.79 13.85 -20.89
N THR A 29 7.27 14.22 -19.69
CA THR A 29 7.32 15.59 -19.09
C THR A 29 7.57 15.47 -17.56
N VAL A 30 8.60 16.13 -17.01
CA VAL A 30 8.91 16.15 -15.56
C VAL A 30 8.34 17.41 -14.91
N VAL A 31 7.50 17.26 -13.87
CA VAL A 31 6.94 18.36 -13.05
C VAL A 31 7.25 18.11 -11.57
N ILE A 32 7.99 18.98 -10.87
CA ILE A 32 8.05 19.01 -9.39
C ILE A 32 8.25 20.43 -8.83
N TYR A 33 7.50 20.79 -7.77
CA TYR A 33 7.70 21.94 -6.88
C TYR A 33 7.86 21.53 -5.39
N LYS A 34 8.78 22.17 -4.65
CA LYS A 34 8.60 22.68 -3.26
C LYS A 34 9.69 23.72 -2.86
N PRO A 35 9.39 24.81 -2.12
CA PRO A 35 10.36 25.86 -1.73
C PRO A 35 11.10 25.56 -0.42
N LEU A 36 12.34 26.07 -0.30
CA LEU A 36 13.09 26.20 0.96
C LEU A 36 12.32 27.09 1.95
N GLY A 37 11.95 26.55 3.10
CA GLY A 37 11.42 27.31 4.23
C GLY A 37 12.54 28.01 4.99
N VAL A 38 12.49 29.35 4.99
CA VAL A 38 12.83 30.39 5.99
C VAL A 38 13.90 30.18 7.09
N ASP A 39 14.35 28.99 7.44
CA ASP A 39 15.10 28.79 8.69
C ASP A 39 16.63 28.91 8.56
N ILE A 40 17.16 29.94 7.89
CA ILE A 40 18.56 30.39 8.12
C ILE A 40 18.66 31.89 7.84
N LEU A 41 18.28 32.72 8.81
CA LEU A 41 18.85 34.06 8.96
C LEU A 41 19.55 34.07 10.33
N PRO A 42 20.85 34.38 10.40
CA PRO A 42 21.52 34.62 11.67
C PRO A 42 20.79 35.76 12.40
N GLN A 43 20.61 35.65 13.72
CA GLN A 43 20.06 36.75 14.50
C GLN A 43 20.89 38.02 14.27
N GLY A 44 20.28 39.04 13.66
CA GLY A 44 20.88 40.35 13.39
C GLY A 44 21.03 40.75 11.91
N SER A 45 20.75 39.87 10.94
CA SER A 45 20.82 40.25 9.52
C SER A 45 19.59 41.05 9.08
N ILE A 46 19.80 42.31 8.67
CA ILE A 46 18.78 43.18 8.08
C ILE A 46 18.72 42.87 6.59
N ILE A 47 17.60 42.28 6.14
CA ILE A 47 17.33 42.08 4.72
C ILE A 47 16.99 43.44 4.12
N THR A 48 17.70 43.85 3.08
CA THR A 48 17.38 45.10 2.37
C THR A 48 16.04 44.95 1.62
N GLU A 49 15.28 46.04 1.46
CA GLU A 49 14.01 46.00 0.73
C GLU A 49 14.21 45.54 -0.73
N GLU A 50 15.37 45.81 -1.32
CA GLU A 50 15.78 45.31 -2.63
C GLU A 50 15.98 43.79 -2.66
N GLU A 51 16.72 43.20 -1.70
CA GLU A 51 16.88 41.73 -1.64
C GLU A 51 15.57 41.01 -1.37
N GLN A 52 14.71 41.59 -0.53
CA GLN A 52 13.37 41.05 -0.29
C GLN A 52 12.50 41.15 -1.55
N ALA A 53 12.67 42.18 -2.38
CA ALA A 53 11.95 42.35 -3.64
C ALA A 53 12.44 41.39 -4.75
N ILE A 54 13.76 41.15 -4.84
CA ILE A 54 14.38 40.21 -5.79
C ILE A 54 13.96 38.77 -5.44
N ARG A 55 14.08 38.36 -4.17
CA ARG A 55 13.64 37.03 -3.70
C ARG A 55 12.13 36.80 -3.84
N ASN A 56 11.35 37.87 -3.90
CA ASN A 56 9.90 37.80 -4.18
C ASN A 56 9.58 37.76 -5.68
N ARG A 57 10.40 38.35 -6.56
CA ARG A 57 10.29 38.26 -8.04
C ARG A 57 10.59 36.85 -8.55
N GLU A 58 11.60 36.18 -8.01
CA GLU A 58 12.07 34.87 -8.49
C GLU A 58 11.14 33.69 -8.16
N LYS A 59 10.22 33.85 -7.19
CA LYS A 59 9.22 32.84 -6.79
C LYS A 59 8.08 32.62 -7.82
N SER A 60 8.22 32.99 -9.09
CA SER A 60 7.05 33.10 -10.01
C SER A 60 7.27 32.72 -11.48
N MET A 61 8.42 32.15 -11.87
CA MET A 61 8.65 31.72 -13.26
C MET A 61 8.53 30.20 -13.42
N THR A 62 7.55 29.75 -14.22
CA THR A 62 7.48 28.37 -14.73
C THR A 62 7.80 28.39 -16.22
N LEU A 63 8.80 27.62 -16.64
CA LEU A 63 9.14 27.31 -18.05
C LEU A 63 8.96 25.80 -18.23
N MET A 64 8.60 25.33 -19.42
CA MET A 64 8.52 23.89 -19.72
C MET A 64 9.43 23.51 -20.89
N TYR A 65 10.27 22.50 -20.70
CA TYR A 65 11.10 21.88 -21.75
C TYR A 65 10.48 20.58 -22.27
N SER A 66 10.61 20.32 -23.57
CA SER A 66 10.31 19.03 -24.20
C SER A 66 11.45 18.01 -24.02
N ILE A 67 11.19 16.72 -24.26
CA ILE A 67 12.24 15.66 -24.22
C ILE A 67 13.35 15.89 -25.23
N LYS A 68 13.02 16.48 -26.38
CA LYS A 68 14.01 16.85 -27.38
C LYS A 68 14.95 17.95 -26.86
N GLU A 69 14.42 18.88 -26.06
CA GLU A 69 15.19 19.96 -25.44
C GLU A 69 16.00 19.48 -24.24
N SER A 70 15.44 18.56 -23.43
CA SER A 70 16.19 17.89 -22.36
C SER A 70 17.37 17.09 -22.92
N SER A 71 17.21 16.43 -24.07
CA SER A 71 18.29 15.73 -24.79
C SER A 71 19.35 16.69 -25.36
N ILE A 72 18.95 17.84 -25.90
CA ILE A 72 19.88 18.88 -26.37
C ILE A 72 20.66 19.49 -25.19
N ILE A 73 20.01 19.68 -24.04
CA ILE A 73 20.64 20.14 -22.81
C ILE A 73 21.65 19.10 -22.30
N ASP A 74 21.31 17.81 -22.31
CA ASP A 74 22.22 16.71 -21.95
C ASP A 74 23.43 16.63 -22.91
N GLN A 75 23.21 16.85 -24.22
CA GLN A 75 24.30 16.94 -25.22
C GLN A 75 25.21 18.15 -25.00
N LEU A 76 24.64 19.32 -24.68
CA LEU A 76 25.40 20.51 -24.28
C LEU A 76 26.23 20.25 -23.02
N PHE A 77 25.65 19.56 -22.03
CA PHE A 77 26.35 19.16 -20.82
C PHE A 77 27.52 18.24 -21.08
N LYS A 78 27.35 17.26 -21.96
CA LYS A 78 28.43 16.36 -22.38
C LYS A 78 29.54 17.09 -23.13
N LEU A 79 29.19 18.01 -24.03
CA LEU A 79 30.16 18.85 -24.77
C LEU A 79 30.97 19.77 -23.85
N ILE A 80 30.34 20.37 -22.83
CA ILE A 80 30.99 21.24 -21.84
C ILE A 80 31.84 20.41 -20.86
N ALA A 81 31.34 19.26 -20.42
CA ALA A 81 32.05 18.37 -19.51
C ALA A 81 33.29 17.73 -20.15
N LEU A 82 33.33 17.56 -21.48
CA LEU A 82 34.51 17.05 -22.19
C LEU A 82 35.69 18.05 -22.22
N ASN A 83 35.46 19.34 -21.98
CA ASN A 83 36.50 20.40 -21.95
C ASN A 83 36.65 21.06 -20.55
N GLN A 84 36.52 20.21 -19.52
CA GLN A 84 36.16 20.46 -18.11
C GLN A 84 36.93 21.52 -17.29
N ILE A 85 38.10 22.02 -17.71
CA ILE A 85 38.93 22.86 -16.81
C ILE A 85 38.84 24.34 -17.14
N ASP A 86 38.82 24.73 -18.42
CA ASP A 86 38.90 26.15 -18.80
C ASP A 86 37.51 26.81 -18.77
N VAL A 87 36.44 26.08 -19.13
CA VAL A 87 35.05 26.58 -19.09
C VAL A 87 34.56 26.79 -17.66
N PHE A 88 34.86 25.86 -16.74
CA PHE A 88 34.48 25.99 -15.33
C PHE A 88 35.36 27.01 -14.57
N LYS A 89 36.62 27.20 -14.97
CA LYS A 89 37.49 28.27 -14.42
C LYS A 89 37.05 29.66 -14.85
N GLN A 90 36.52 29.85 -16.05
CA GLN A 90 36.00 31.15 -16.45
C GLN A 90 34.61 31.42 -15.87
N LEU A 91 33.72 30.40 -15.76
CA LEU A 91 32.47 30.51 -14.98
C LEU A 91 32.71 30.98 -13.53
N TYR A 92 33.81 30.57 -12.92
CA TYR A 92 34.24 31.02 -11.59
C TYR A 92 34.63 32.51 -11.52
N ASN A 93 35.03 33.11 -12.65
CA ASN A 93 35.48 34.51 -12.72
C ASN A 93 34.35 35.51 -13.02
N TYR A 94 33.18 35.05 -13.45
CA TYR A 94 32.02 35.90 -13.80
C TYR A 94 30.91 35.86 -12.73
N ILE A 95 31.20 35.27 -11.57
CA ILE A 95 30.28 35.16 -10.43
C ILE A 95 30.81 36.08 -9.31
N GLU A 96 29.97 36.97 -8.79
CA GLU A 96 30.35 37.88 -7.69
C GLU A 96 30.61 37.07 -6.39
N GLN A 97 31.48 37.56 -5.49
CA GLN A 97 32.02 36.77 -4.36
C GLN A 97 30.94 36.22 -3.40
N ASP A 98 29.78 36.84 -3.38
CA ASP A 98 28.60 36.55 -2.59
C ASP A 98 27.73 35.41 -3.18
N GLU A 99 28.01 34.98 -4.42
CA GLU A 99 27.35 33.86 -5.09
C GLU A 99 28.16 32.54 -5.05
N TYR A 100 29.34 32.52 -4.44
CA TYR A 100 30.16 31.30 -4.27
C TYR A 100 29.47 30.20 -3.46
N LEU A 101 28.58 30.57 -2.54
CA LEU A 101 27.76 29.61 -1.80
C LEU A 101 26.78 28.87 -2.72
N LEU A 102 26.30 29.51 -3.80
CA LEU A 102 25.40 28.92 -4.79
C LEU A 102 26.16 27.98 -5.73
N LEU A 103 27.38 28.33 -6.15
CA LEU A 103 28.29 27.45 -6.91
C LEU A 103 28.66 26.19 -6.11
N SER A 104 28.91 26.34 -4.80
CA SER A 104 29.14 25.20 -3.89
C SER A 104 27.90 24.32 -3.72
N LYS A 105 26.69 24.90 -3.79
CA LYS A 105 25.40 24.19 -3.74
C LYS A 105 25.09 23.48 -5.07
N VAL A 106 25.49 24.04 -6.21
CA VAL A 106 25.43 23.37 -7.53
C VAL A 106 26.32 22.12 -7.53
N LEU A 107 27.56 22.24 -7.05
CA LEU A 107 28.49 21.12 -6.89
C LEU A 107 28.04 20.11 -5.82
N MET A 108 27.43 20.56 -4.70
CA MET A 108 26.87 19.69 -3.66
C MET A 108 25.57 18.98 -4.11
N THR A 109 24.71 19.62 -4.89
CA THR A 109 23.45 19.02 -5.38
C THR A 109 23.72 17.89 -6.36
N ILE A 110 24.84 17.95 -7.09
CA ILE A 110 25.39 16.85 -7.89
C ILE A 110 25.87 15.67 -7.00
N SER A 111 26.17 15.91 -5.71
CA SER A 111 26.76 14.93 -4.78
C SER A 111 25.80 14.28 -3.75
N ILE A 112 24.59 14.81 -3.52
CA ILE A 112 23.71 14.51 -2.36
C ILE A 112 22.97 13.14 -2.42
N GLY A 113 23.22 12.28 -3.42
CA GLY A 113 22.49 11.01 -3.62
C GLY A 113 22.95 9.74 -2.85
N CYS A 114 23.76 9.80 -1.78
CA CYS A 114 24.46 8.59 -1.26
C CYS A 114 24.46 8.46 0.28
N ASN A 115 23.86 7.41 0.88
CA ASN A 115 23.71 7.27 2.34
C ASN A 115 24.07 5.85 2.86
N SER A 116 25.23 5.64 3.53
CA SER A 116 25.58 4.42 4.32
C SER A 116 26.84 4.51 5.24
N SER A 117 27.51 5.65 5.33
CA SER A 117 28.74 5.86 6.11
C SER A 117 28.59 5.73 7.65
N LEU A 118 27.35 5.63 8.16
CA LEU A 118 26.97 5.60 9.58
C LEU A 118 27.26 4.30 10.37
N ARG A 119 27.58 3.17 9.72
CA ARG A 119 27.90 1.90 10.43
C ARG A 119 29.37 1.78 10.85
N LEU A 120 30.28 2.37 10.07
CA LEU A 120 31.73 2.27 10.27
C LEU A 120 32.17 2.95 11.56
N VAL A 121 31.61 4.10 11.90
CA VAL A 121 32.07 4.81 13.10
C VAL A 121 31.46 4.32 14.39
N ARG A 122 30.29 3.68 14.36
CA ARG A 122 29.75 3.02 15.56
C ARG A 122 30.66 1.91 16.09
N TYR A 123 31.46 1.27 15.24
CA TYR A 123 32.46 0.27 15.66
C TYR A 123 33.67 0.93 16.36
N PHE A 124 34.20 2.01 15.79
CA PHE A 124 35.40 2.70 16.32
C PHE A 124 35.19 3.40 17.66
N ILE A 125 34.00 3.96 17.90
CA ILE A 125 33.66 4.58 19.18
C ILE A 125 33.65 3.55 20.33
N HIS A 126 33.36 2.28 20.04
CA HIS A 126 33.18 1.25 21.06
C HIS A 126 34.48 0.55 21.48
N CYS A 127 35.51 0.54 20.62
CA CYS A 127 36.78 -0.13 20.89
C CYS A 127 37.70 0.65 21.85
N ASP A 128 37.68 1.98 21.85
CA ASP A 128 38.55 2.81 22.72
C ASP A 128 38.03 2.97 24.15
N TYR A 129 36.73 2.75 24.41
CA TYR A 129 36.17 2.98 25.75
C TYR A 129 36.55 1.89 26.76
N LYS A 130 36.89 0.66 26.33
CA LYS A 130 37.17 -0.46 27.25
C LYS A 130 38.65 -0.65 27.62
N GLN A 131 39.59 -0.14 26.83
CA GLN A 131 41.03 -0.28 27.14
C GLN A 131 41.63 0.95 27.80
N ALA A 132 41.02 2.14 27.66
CA ALA A 132 41.47 3.34 28.36
C ALA A 132 41.15 3.36 29.88
N VAL A 133 40.22 2.50 30.34
CA VAL A 133 39.86 2.39 31.78
C VAL A 133 40.81 1.45 32.55
N ALA A 134 41.68 0.68 31.87
CA ALA A 134 42.46 -0.38 32.52
C ALA A 134 44.00 -0.23 32.48
N GLY A 135 44.59 0.77 31.82
CA GLY A 135 46.05 0.94 31.91
C GLY A 135 46.61 2.07 31.04
N ASN A 136 47.44 2.91 31.64
CA ASN A 136 48.18 4.01 31.01
C ASN A 136 49.22 3.52 29.98
N GLN A 137 48.80 3.10 28.79
CA GLN A 137 49.71 2.99 27.63
C GLN A 137 49.04 3.56 26.37
N SER A 138 49.72 4.50 25.72
CA SER A 138 49.36 5.04 24.40
C SER A 138 49.47 3.97 23.31
N PRO A 139 48.62 3.99 22.27
CA PRO A 139 48.61 2.96 21.24
C PRO A 139 49.95 2.87 20.51
N THR A 140 50.47 1.66 20.35
CA THR A 140 51.72 1.38 19.60
C THR A 140 51.47 1.41 18.08
N MET A 141 52.50 1.70 17.27
CA MET A 141 52.39 1.78 15.81
C MET A 141 51.90 0.46 15.19
N SER A 142 52.21 -0.68 15.81
CA SER A 142 51.73 -2.01 15.42
C SER A 142 50.20 -2.15 15.56
N SER A 143 49.62 -1.55 16.59
CA SER A 143 48.16 -1.47 16.77
C SER A 143 47.52 -0.63 15.66
N LEU A 144 48.17 0.48 15.30
CA LEU A 144 47.72 1.44 14.30
C LEU A 144 47.77 0.86 12.87
N LEU A 145 48.81 0.08 12.57
CA LEU A 145 48.96 -0.73 11.36
C LEU A 145 47.85 -1.79 11.21
N ASN A 146 47.50 -2.49 12.30
CA ASN A 146 46.38 -3.43 12.29
C ASN A 146 45.03 -2.74 12.10
N TYR A 147 44.83 -1.55 12.69
CA TYR A 147 43.63 -0.74 12.45
C TYR A 147 43.49 -0.30 10.99
N CYS A 148 44.56 0.20 10.37
CA CYS A 148 44.55 0.57 8.95
C CYS A 148 44.28 -0.64 8.05
N ARG A 149 44.81 -1.83 8.40
CA ARG A 149 44.54 -3.10 7.72
C ARG A 149 43.07 -3.50 7.82
N GLU A 150 42.46 -3.48 9.01
CA GLU A 150 41.04 -3.81 9.19
C GLU A 150 40.11 -2.84 8.44
N ILE A 151 40.40 -1.53 8.47
CA ILE A 151 39.66 -0.50 7.72
C ILE A 151 39.72 -0.77 6.22
N ALA A 152 40.93 -0.99 5.70
CA ALA A 152 41.11 -1.28 4.27
C ALA A 152 40.33 -2.53 3.87
N THR A 153 40.44 -3.62 4.64
CA THR A 153 39.77 -4.90 4.35
C THR A 153 38.24 -4.79 4.40
N GLN A 154 37.68 -3.97 5.30
CA GLN A 154 36.24 -3.68 5.40
C GLN A 154 35.73 -2.82 4.22
N PHE A 155 36.50 -1.80 3.81
CA PHE A 155 36.19 -0.98 2.63
C PHE A 155 36.30 -1.78 1.33
N THR A 156 37.21 -2.76 1.26
CA THR A 156 37.42 -3.63 0.10
C THR A 156 36.58 -4.91 0.11
N SER A 157 35.68 -5.07 1.09
CA SER A 157 34.79 -6.22 1.18
C SER A 157 33.66 -6.13 0.14
N THR A 158 33.19 -7.28 -0.34
CA THR A 158 32.10 -7.43 -1.33
C THR A 158 30.87 -6.60 -0.97
N ASP A 159 30.47 -6.65 0.31
CA ASP A 159 29.25 -6.03 0.82
C ASP A 159 29.36 -4.49 1.00
N SER A 160 30.58 -3.94 1.04
CA SER A 160 30.84 -2.48 1.08
C SER A 160 30.97 -1.89 -0.33
N ILE A 161 31.59 -2.63 -1.26
CA ILE A 161 31.80 -2.19 -2.65
C ILE A 161 30.51 -2.26 -3.48
N ASP A 162 29.65 -3.27 -3.25
CA ASP A 162 28.32 -3.32 -3.89
C ASP A 162 27.44 -2.13 -3.50
N LYS A 163 27.76 -1.45 -2.40
CA LYS A 163 27.07 -0.26 -1.91
C LYS A 163 27.78 1.05 -2.31
N LEU A 164 28.87 0.99 -3.08
CA LEU A 164 29.48 2.18 -3.68
C LEU A 164 28.59 2.78 -4.78
N PRO A 165 28.59 4.11 -4.94
CA PRO A 165 27.82 4.79 -5.97
C PRO A 165 28.13 4.27 -7.38
N VAL A 166 27.08 4.06 -8.19
CA VAL A 166 27.19 3.60 -9.59
C VAL A 166 28.20 4.41 -10.41
N PRO A 167 28.32 5.75 -10.30
CA PRO A 167 29.33 6.51 -11.03
C PRO A 167 30.77 6.12 -10.68
N ILE A 168 31.07 5.72 -9.44
CA ILE A 168 32.40 5.26 -9.03
C ILE A 168 32.69 3.87 -9.60
N LYS A 169 31.67 3.00 -9.64
CA LYS A 169 31.74 1.71 -10.33
C LYS A 169 31.92 1.89 -11.84
N VAL A 170 31.24 2.86 -12.43
CA VAL A 170 31.27 3.23 -13.85
C VAL A 170 32.60 3.89 -14.24
N VAL A 171 33.17 4.76 -13.39
CA VAL A 171 34.52 5.35 -13.55
C VAL A 171 35.59 4.27 -13.42
N ALA A 172 35.43 3.31 -12.49
CA ALA A 172 36.29 2.14 -12.41
C ALA A 172 36.12 1.18 -13.61
N MET A 173 34.90 1.05 -14.16
CA MET A 173 34.53 0.27 -15.35
C MET A 173 35.15 0.81 -16.64
N PHE A 174 34.94 2.10 -16.93
CA PHE A 174 35.41 2.75 -18.16
C PHE A 174 36.93 2.79 -18.25
N TYR A 175 37.62 2.85 -17.11
CA TYR A 175 39.07 2.98 -17.11
C TYR A 175 39.80 1.64 -17.30
N HIS A 176 39.23 0.51 -16.85
CA HIS A 176 39.83 -0.80 -17.12
C HIS A 176 39.70 -1.20 -18.61
N GLU A 177 38.63 -0.79 -19.29
CA GLU A 177 38.51 -0.97 -20.74
C GLU A 177 39.48 -0.07 -21.54
N MET A 178 39.94 1.04 -20.97
CA MET A 178 40.81 1.99 -21.67
C MET A 178 42.32 1.75 -21.50
N TRP A 179 42.80 1.13 -20.42
CA TRP A 179 44.26 0.95 -20.24
C TRP A 179 44.64 -0.26 -19.35
N PRO A 180 45.17 -1.36 -19.90
CA PRO A 180 45.52 -2.56 -19.12
C PRO A 180 46.94 -2.53 -18.52
N HIS A 181 47.78 -1.53 -18.83
CA HIS A 181 49.21 -1.58 -18.56
C HIS A 181 49.75 -0.29 -17.91
N GLU A 182 50.30 -0.51 -16.71
CA GLU A 182 51.41 0.19 -16.04
C GLU A 182 51.18 1.41 -15.10
N GLU A 183 51.54 1.11 -13.85
CA GLU A 183 52.41 1.80 -12.87
C GLU A 183 52.06 3.16 -12.25
N ASP A 184 51.25 4.02 -12.85
CA ASP A 184 51.09 5.35 -12.25
C ASP A 184 50.08 5.40 -11.09
N GLN A 185 50.61 5.67 -9.90
CA GLN A 185 49.97 5.59 -8.58
C GLN A 185 48.93 6.70 -8.32
N GLY A 186 48.51 7.45 -9.36
CA GLY A 186 47.77 8.71 -9.25
C GLY A 186 46.34 8.56 -8.72
N ILE A 187 45.60 7.52 -9.12
CA ILE A 187 44.16 7.44 -8.81
C ILE A 187 43.91 6.90 -7.39
N SER A 188 44.69 5.92 -6.93
CA SER A 188 44.64 5.47 -5.53
C SER A 188 45.06 6.60 -4.58
N ASN A 189 46.10 7.35 -4.96
CA ASN A 189 46.54 8.52 -4.21
C ASN A 189 45.48 9.64 -4.24
N PHE A 190 44.81 9.86 -5.37
CA PHE A 190 43.75 10.87 -5.51
C PHE A 190 42.51 10.51 -4.66
N LEU A 191 42.02 9.28 -4.74
CA LEU A 191 40.86 8.84 -3.97
C LEU A 191 41.15 8.82 -2.46
N ILE A 192 42.35 8.40 -2.06
CA ILE A 192 42.74 8.39 -0.65
C ILE A 192 42.97 9.82 -0.13
N ASN A 193 43.69 10.69 -0.86
CA ASN A 193 43.98 12.06 -0.40
C ASN A 193 42.77 13.00 -0.45
N ARG A 194 41.95 12.88 -1.49
CA ARG A 194 40.84 13.82 -1.69
C ARG A 194 39.60 13.42 -0.89
N PHE A 195 39.42 12.14 -0.60
CA PHE A 195 38.22 11.64 0.05
C PHE A 195 38.50 10.92 1.38
N LEU A 196 39.38 9.92 1.43
CA LEU A 196 39.62 9.16 2.68
C LEU A 196 40.29 10.01 3.78
N VAL A 197 41.30 10.81 3.42
CA VAL A 197 42.03 11.69 4.34
C VAL A 197 41.12 12.80 4.85
N GLN A 198 40.33 13.42 3.97
CA GLN A 198 39.37 14.45 4.35
C GLN A 198 38.25 13.88 5.24
N ALA A 199 37.81 12.67 4.95
CA ALA A 199 36.82 11.98 5.76
C ALA A 199 37.36 11.59 7.14
N LEU A 200 38.64 11.21 7.28
CA LEU A 200 39.25 10.94 8.60
C LEU A 200 39.52 12.22 9.41
N GLN A 201 39.77 13.37 8.76
CA GLN A 201 39.99 14.66 9.44
C GLN A 201 38.70 15.34 9.89
N SER A 202 37.60 15.11 9.19
CA SER A 202 36.28 15.67 9.52
C SER A 202 35.19 14.62 9.40
N PRO A 203 35.28 13.54 10.19
CA PRO A 203 34.43 12.36 10.03
C PRO A 203 32.94 12.64 10.30
N GLU A 204 32.60 13.73 10.99
CA GLU A 204 31.24 14.25 11.11
C GLU A 204 30.73 14.84 9.77
N SER A 205 31.58 15.59 9.04
CA SER A 205 31.25 16.25 7.76
C SER A 205 31.06 15.26 6.61
N TYR A 206 31.69 14.09 6.70
CA TYR A 206 31.57 13.00 5.72
C TYR A 206 30.61 11.90 6.19
N SER A 207 29.83 12.17 7.26
CA SER A 207 28.85 11.26 7.84
C SER A 207 29.41 9.89 8.25
N LEU A 208 30.72 9.82 8.47
CA LEU A 208 31.35 8.65 9.05
C LEU A 208 30.81 8.52 10.48
N VAL A 209 30.85 9.58 11.30
CA VAL A 209 30.34 9.61 12.69
C VAL A 209 28.92 10.17 12.72
N PRO A 210 27.99 9.64 13.55
CA PRO A 210 26.71 10.31 13.75
C PRO A 210 26.89 11.72 14.32
N PRO A 211 26.13 12.75 13.87
CA PRO A 211 26.31 14.14 14.29
C PRO A 211 26.01 14.40 15.78
N GLN A 212 25.39 13.44 16.48
CA GLN A 212 25.11 13.54 17.92
C GLN A 212 26.24 13.00 18.81
N LEU A 213 27.29 12.43 18.22
CA LEU A 213 28.34 11.75 18.96
C LEU A 213 29.61 12.60 18.90
N HIS A 214 29.87 13.33 19.99
CA HIS A 214 31.02 14.19 20.10
C HIS A 214 32.30 13.35 20.19
N ILE A 215 33.11 13.41 19.14
CA ILE A 215 34.46 12.86 19.16
C ILE A 215 35.27 13.69 20.15
N SER A 216 35.89 13.03 21.13
CA SER A 216 36.73 13.75 22.10
C SER A 216 37.84 14.49 21.35
N ALA A 217 38.26 15.66 21.85
CA ALA A 217 39.33 16.44 21.24
C ALA A 217 40.62 15.60 21.02
N ARG A 218 40.86 14.61 21.89
CA ARG A 218 41.98 13.66 21.79
C ARG A 218 41.79 12.66 20.64
N SER A 219 40.60 12.11 20.47
CA SER A 219 40.27 11.19 19.38
C SER A 219 40.21 11.88 18.01
N SER A 220 39.71 13.12 17.96
CA SER A 220 39.73 13.96 16.76
C SER A 220 41.16 14.34 16.36
N SER A 221 42.02 14.63 17.35
CA SER A 221 43.46 14.81 17.11
C SER A 221 44.13 13.54 16.57
N ASN A 222 43.84 12.37 17.13
CA ASN A 222 44.39 11.11 16.66
C ASN A 222 43.95 10.78 15.22
N LEU A 223 42.67 10.94 14.90
CA LEU A 223 42.16 10.73 13.53
C LEU A 223 42.77 11.70 12.52
N THR A 224 42.99 12.95 12.94
CA THR A 224 43.69 13.96 12.15
C THR A 224 45.15 13.58 11.91
N ILE A 225 45.84 13.03 12.92
CA ILE A 225 47.22 12.54 12.80
C ILE A 225 47.27 11.34 11.85
N ILE A 226 46.36 10.38 11.97
CA ILE A 226 46.28 9.19 11.09
C ILE A 226 45.99 9.63 9.64
N ALA A 227 45.06 10.56 9.44
CA ALA A 227 44.75 11.10 8.12
C ALA A 227 45.94 11.83 7.50
N LYS A 228 46.66 12.63 8.30
CA LYS A 228 47.90 13.29 7.86
C LYS A 228 48.97 12.27 7.53
N MET A 229 49.17 11.25 8.38
CA MET A 229 50.11 10.16 8.11
C MET A 229 49.77 9.44 6.80
N ILE A 230 48.53 8.99 6.59
CA ILE A 230 48.11 8.32 5.34
C ILE A 230 48.34 9.22 4.12
N SER A 231 48.00 10.50 4.22
CA SER A 231 48.21 11.49 3.15
C SER A 231 49.70 11.68 2.82
N HIS A 232 50.53 11.89 3.84
CA HIS A 232 51.98 12.06 3.69
C HIS A 232 52.64 10.79 3.15
N THR A 233 52.23 9.62 3.65
CA THR A 233 52.72 8.30 3.22
C THR A 233 52.45 8.04 1.73
N LEU A 234 51.31 8.51 1.20
CA LEU A 234 50.92 8.31 -0.20
C LEU A 234 51.47 9.38 -1.15
N THR A 235 51.66 10.60 -0.66
CA THR A 235 52.24 11.73 -1.44
C THR A 235 53.76 11.76 -1.43
N GLY A 236 54.42 11.02 -0.53
CA GLY A 236 55.88 10.96 -0.41
C GLY A 236 56.52 12.16 0.29
N THR A 237 55.74 12.99 1.00
CA THR A 237 56.25 14.14 1.74
C THR A 237 56.66 13.72 3.16
N PRO A 238 57.86 14.10 3.67
CA PRO A 238 58.38 13.56 4.92
C PRO A 238 57.57 14.00 6.15
N PHE A 239 57.06 13.04 6.91
CA PHE A 239 56.33 13.24 8.15
C PHE A 239 57.24 12.96 9.35
N LYS A 240 57.50 13.96 10.19
CA LYS A 240 58.38 13.82 11.38
C LYS A 240 57.66 13.10 12.53
N TYR A 241 57.34 11.82 12.39
CA TYR A 241 56.96 10.96 13.51
C TYR A 241 57.25 9.49 13.16
N GLY A 242 58.34 8.95 13.72
CA GLY A 242 58.80 7.57 13.49
C GLY A 242 59.75 7.43 12.29
N GLU A 243 60.65 6.44 12.34
CA GLU A 243 61.65 6.19 11.30
C GLU A 243 60.99 5.81 9.96
N GLU A 244 61.50 6.36 8.85
CA GLU A 244 60.94 6.25 7.49
C GLU A 244 60.70 4.80 7.01
N LYS A 245 61.40 3.81 7.58
CA LYS A 245 61.26 2.39 7.20
C LYS A 245 59.88 1.80 7.52
N ASP A 246 59.22 2.22 8.59
CA ASP A 246 57.95 1.63 9.03
C ASP A 246 56.72 2.22 8.30
N ILE A 247 56.86 3.46 7.79
CA ILE A 247 55.83 4.15 7.01
C ILE A 247 55.68 3.50 5.62
N GLU A 248 56.79 3.12 5.00
CA GLU A 248 56.76 2.49 3.67
C GLU A 248 56.18 1.06 3.72
N GLN A 249 56.37 0.35 4.83
CA GLN A 249 55.73 -0.96 5.06
C GLN A 249 54.21 -0.84 5.23
N THR A 250 53.74 0.23 5.87
CA THR A 250 52.31 0.57 6.00
C THR A 250 51.69 0.91 4.64
N LYS A 251 52.40 1.68 3.82
CA LYS A 251 52.02 2.05 2.44
C LYS A 251 51.85 0.83 1.54
N GLN A 252 52.81 -0.08 1.57
CA GLN A 252 52.78 -1.29 0.74
C GLN A 252 51.65 -2.24 1.19
N THR A 253 51.43 -2.40 2.49
CA THR A 253 50.37 -3.25 3.04
C THR A 253 48.97 -2.80 2.61
N ILE A 254 48.64 -1.50 2.70
CA ILE A 254 47.33 -0.97 2.29
C ILE A 254 47.14 -1.13 0.78
N LYS A 255 48.17 -0.84 -0.02
CA LYS A 255 48.12 -1.01 -1.48
C LYS A 255 47.92 -2.46 -1.91
N GLN A 256 48.53 -3.41 -1.19
CA GLN A 256 48.42 -4.84 -1.47
C GLN A 256 46.99 -5.36 -1.20
N ILE A 257 46.33 -4.93 -0.13
CA ILE A 257 44.93 -5.33 0.20
C ILE A 257 43.93 -4.88 -0.87
N PHE A 258 44.08 -3.67 -1.42
CA PHE A 258 43.24 -3.20 -2.53
C PHE A 258 43.52 -3.95 -3.84
N ARG A 259 44.78 -4.35 -4.10
CA ARG A 259 45.17 -5.12 -5.30
C ARG A 259 44.72 -6.59 -5.28
N GLU A 260 44.66 -7.22 -4.11
CA GLU A 260 44.39 -8.67 -3.95
C GLU A 260 42.91 -9.02 -3.75
N SER A 261 42.00 -8.04 -3.69
CA SER A 261 40.55 -8.29 -3.55
C SER A 261 39.96 -9.02 -4.77
N ASN A 262 39.66 -10.31 -4.62
CA ASN A 262 39.11 -11.17 -5.68
C ASN A 262 37.75 -10.70 -6.23
N TYR A 263 37.00 -9.86 -5.49
CA TYR A 263 35.72 -9.32 -5.96
C TYR A 263 35.89 -8.13 -6.90
N PHE A 264 36.91 -7.28 -6.71
CA PHE A 264 37.23 -6.24 -7.69
C PHE A 264 37.57 -6.86 -9.05
N LYS A 265 38.28 -8.00 -9.05
CA LYS A 265 38.55 -8.79 -10.26
C LYS A 265 37.29 -9.49 -10.83
N SER A 266 36.34 -9.94 -10.00
CA SER A 266 35.12 -10.63 -10.48
C SER A 266 34.02 -9.68 -10.97
N VAL A 267 33.85 -8.50 -10.35
CA VAL A 267 32.93 -7.43 -10.81
C VAL A 267 33.35 -6.92 -12.20
N LEU A 268 34.65 -6.89 -12.48
CA LEU A 268 35.21 -6.53 -13.79
C LEU A 268 35.11 -7.66 -14.84
N GLY A 269 34.81 -8.90 -14.44
CA GLY A 269 34.78 -10.07 -15.33
C GLY A 269 33.39 -10.61 -15.71
N SER A 270 32.34 -10.30 -14.95
CA SER A 270 31.00 -10.84 -15.20
C SER A 270 30.23 -10.02 -16.25
N ARG A 271 30.11 -10.56 -17.47
CA ARG A 271 29.25 -10.02 -18.54
C ARG A 271 27.76 -9.96 -18.11
N PHE A 272 27.19 -8.79 -18.34
CA PHE A 272 25.84 -8.27 -18.14
C PHE A 272 24.64 -9.25 -18.15
N SER A 273 23.70 -9.03 -17.21
CA SER A 273 22.27 -9.07 -17.51
C SER A 273 21.68 -7.66 -17.28
N THR A 274 20.99 -7.13 -18.29
CA THR A 274 20.55 -5.73 -18.42
C THR A 274 19.28 -5.40 -17.61
N GLN A 275 19.00 -6.09 -16.51
CA GLN A 275 17.74 -5.92 -15.76
C GLN A 275 17.84 -5.12 -14.46
N SER A 276 19.04 -4.77 -13.99
CA SER A 276 19.25 -4.15 -12.66
C SER A 276 19.62 -2.66 -12.66
N TYR A 277 19.65 -1.98 -13.81
CA TYR A 277 19.94 -0.55 -13.91
C TYR A 277 18.72 0.27 -14.32
N GLN A 278 17.82 0.56 -13.38
CA GLN A 278 16.86 1.65 -13.52
C GLN A 278 16.65 2.34 -12.16
N PHE A 279 17.48 3.35 -11.87
CA PHE A 279 17.13 4.42 -10.93
C PHE A 279 17.63 5.79 -11.38
N SER A 280 16.76 6.76 -11.12
CA SER A 280 16.61 8.07 -11.73
C SER A 280 17.33 9.16 -10.93
N ASN A 281 18.27 9.88 -11.53
CA ASN A 281 18.77 11.16 -11.01
C ASN A 281 18.89 12.16 -12.18
N GLU A 282 17.77 12.82 -12.51
CA GLU A 282 17.75 13.94 -13.47
C GLU A 282 17.87 15.29 -12.74
N ALA A 283 18.61 16.24 -13.32
CA ALA A 283 18.78 17.60 -12.79
C ALA A 283 17.44 18.34 -12.65
N THR A 284 17.28 19.20 -11.64
CA THR A 284 16.00 19.89 -11.39
C THR A 284 15.71 20.94 -12.46
N MET A 285 14.44 21.17 -12.82
CA MET A 285 14.06 22.14 -13.88
C MET A 285 14.57 23.56 -13.61
N SER A 286 14.64 23.99 -12.34
CA SER A 286 15.24 25.26 -11.93
C SER A 286 16.72 25.39 -12.32
N GLN A 287 17.47 24.29 -12.29
CA GLN A 287 18.88 24.25 -12.70
C GLN A 287 18.95 24.35 -14.23
N LEU A 288 18.13 23.57 -14.95
CA LEU A 288 18.10 23.63 -16.41
C LEU A 288 17.74 25.03 -16.94
N HIS A 289 16.86 25.77 -16.27
CA HIS A 289 16.55 27.17 -16.59
C HIS A 289 17.76 28.10 -16.44
N LEU A 290 18.49 27.99 -15.33
CA LEU A 290 19.67 28.81 -15.06
C LEU A 290 20.78 28.53 -16.09
N ILE A 291 20.97 27.26 -16.43
CA ILE A 291 21.96 26.82 -17.41
C ILE A 291 21.60 27.34 -18.80
N HIS A 292 20.34 27.20 -19.23
CA HIS A 292 19.91 27.72 -20.53
C HIS A 292 20.10 29.25 -20.62
N ARG A 293 19.75 30.00 -19.56
CA ARG A 293 19.95 31.45 -19.48
C ARG A 293 21.41 31.86 -19.63
N LEU A 294 22.31 31.21 -18.90
CA LEU A 294 23.74 31.54 -18.89
C LEU A 294 24.43 31.16 -20.21
N LEU A 295 24.07 30.01 -20.79
CA LEU A 295 24.59 29.57 -22.10
C LEU A 295 24.12 30.48 -23.23
N TRP A 296 22.89 30.99 -23.15
CA TRP A 296 22.36 31.91 -24.16
C TRP A 296 22.93 33.33 -24.04
N GLN A 297 23.05 33.87 -22.82
CA GLN A 297 23.59 35.22 -22.57
C GLN A 297 25.06 35.35 -22.97
N ASN A 298 25.86 34.30 -22.78
CA ASN A 298 27.31 34.31 -23.04
C ASN A 298 27.69 33.49 -24.29
N LYS A 299 26.72 33.27 -25.18
CA LYS A 299 26.83 32.38 -26.34
C LYS A 299 28.05 32.66 -27.23
N GLN A 300 28.30 33.94 -27.57
CA GLN A 300 29.42 34.34 -28.45
C GLN A 300 30.80 34.14 -27.79
N GLU A 301 30.91 34.42 -26.48
CA GLU A 301 32.13 34.20 -25.73
C GLU A 301 32.41 32.70 -25.58
N ILE A 302 31.41 31.89 -25.20
CA ILE A 302 31.57 30.44 -25.04
C ILE A 302 31.94 29.77 -26.38
N GLN A 303 31.36 30.22 -27.50
CA GLN A 303 31.75 29.78 -28.83
C GLN A 303 33.23 30.05 -29.11
N SER A 304 33.74 31.22 -28.73
CA SER A 304 35.16 31.60 -28.92
C SER A 304 36.13 30.85 -28.00
N MET A 305 35.65 30.22 -26.92
CA MET A 305 36.45 29.44 -25.97
C MET A 305 36.75 28.02 -26.45
N PHE A 306 36.03 27.51 -27.46
CA PHE A 306 36.33 26.21 -28.06
C PHE A 306 37.58 26.33 -28.95
N LYS A 307 38.65 25.62 -28.58
CA LYS A 307 39.90 25.58 -29.36
C LYS A 307 39.73 24.97 -30.76
N ASN A 308 38.71 24.13 -30.95
CA ASN A 308 38.34 23.56 -32.25
C ASN A 308 37.08 24.27 -32.78
N VAL A 309 37.22 24.85 -33.97
CA VAL A 309 36.18 25.62 -34.66
C VAL A 309 34.92 24.78 -34.89
N GLU A 310 35.03 23.48 -35.16
CA GLU A 310 33.89 22.58 -35.39
C GLU A 310 33.00 22.45 -34.14
N PHE A 311 33.60 22.30 -32.94
CA PHE A 311 32.84 22.23 -31.69
C PHE A 311 32.23 23.57 -31.28
N GLY A 312 32.90 24.68 -31.61
CA GLY A 312 32.32 26.01 -31.48
C GLY A 312 31.08 26.17 -32.37
N THR A 313 31.13 25.71 -33.62
CA THR A 313 29.96 25.73 -34.53
C THR A 313 28.86 24.76 -34.12
N GLU A 314 29.20 23.62 -33.53
CA GLU A 314 28.23 22.65 -33.01
C GLU A 314 27.52 23.17 -31.75
N PHE A 315 28.26 23.78 -30.81
CA PHE A 315 27.68 24.51 -29.67
C PHE A 315 26.71 25.59 -30.15
N ASP A 316 27.11 26.37 -31.15
CA ASP A 316 26.30 27.44 -31.72
C ASP A 316 25.03 26.90 -32.40
N SER A 317 25.12 25.76 -33.08
CA SER A 317 23.97 25.05 -33.65
C SER A 317 23.00 24.53 -32.59
N LEU A 318 23.52 23.93 -31.52
CA LEU A 318 22.73 23.34 -30.43
C LEU A 318 22.03 24.42 -29.59
N ILE A 319 22.74 25.50 -29.26
CA ILE A 319 22.17 26.61 -28.49
C ILE A 319 21.11 27.34 -29.32
N ASN A 320 21.33 27.60 -30.62
CA ASN A 320 20.34 28.19 -31.52
C ASN A 320 19.06 27.35 -31.63
N LYS A 321 19.16 26.02 -31.56
CA LYS A 321 17.99 25.11 -31.55
C LYS A 321 17.17 25.21 -30.25
N LEU A 322 17.78 25.61 -29.13
CA LEU A 322 17.08 25.86 -27.86
C LEU A 322 16.33 27.20 -27.83
N GLY A 323 16.70 28.16 -28.68
CA GLY A 323 16.03 29.46 -28.84
C GLY A 323 16.28 30.45 -27.69
N ASP A 324 15.88 31.72 -27.86
CA ASP A 324 16.13 32.76 -26.85
C ASP A 324 15.42 32.45 -25.53
N TYR A 325 16.18 32.44 -24.42
CA TYR A 325 15.66 32.26 -23.07
C TYR A 325 14.50 33.24 -22.76
N ASN A 326 14.60 34.49 -23.23
CA ASN A 326 13.56 35.51 -23.03
C ASN A 326 12.27 35.23 -23.81
N SER A 327 12.31 34.37 -24.83
CA SER A 327 11.15 34.00 -25.65
C SER A 327 10.36 32.81 -25.11
N ARG A 328 10.85 32.12 -24.06
CA ARG A 328 10.25 30.85 -23.58
C ARG A 328 9.74 30.86 -22.13
N ILE A 329 10.03 31.89 -21.32
CA ILE A 329 9.21 32.27 -20.15
C ILE A 329 8.50 33.56 -20.51
N SER A 330 7.21 33.50 -20.88
CA SER A 330 6.38 34.71 -20.76
C SER A 330 6.02 34.88 -19.29
N LEU A 331 6.97 35.29 -18.45
CA LEU A 331 6.64 36.31 -17.47
C LEU A 331 6.76 37.61 -18.26
N GLN A 332 5.68 37.98 -18.95
CA GLN A 332 5.43 39.40 -19.00
C GLN A 332 5.49 39.90 -17.54
N SER A 333 6.38 40.84 -17.26
CA SER A 333 6.62 41.32 -15.90
C SER A 333 5.30 41.73 -15.25
N ILE A 334 4.74 40.86 -14.41
CA ILE A 334 3.47 41.14 -13.74
C ILE A 334 3.75 42.08 -12.58
N ALA A 335 2.88 43.08 -12.39
CA ALA A 335 3.09 44.04 -11.32
C ALA A 335 3.10 43.32 -9.95
N PRO A 336 4.02 43.68 -9.02
CA PRO A 336 4.16 42.97 -7.73
C PRO A 336 2.87 42.87 -6.92
N ASN A 337 2.03 43.91 -6.97
CA ASN A 337 0.74 43.97 -6.28
C ASN A 337 -0.30 42.98 -6.85
N GLU A 338 -0.29 42.80 -8.17
CA GLU A 338 -1.14 41.81 -8.85
C GLU A 338 -0.66 40.40 -8.50
N LEU A 339 0.66 40.16 -8.58
CA LEU A 339 1.27 38.87 -8.29
C LEU A 339 0.99 38.41 -6.85
N LYS A 340 1.06 39.33 -5.86
CA LYS A 340 0.71 39.05 -4.47
C LYS A 340 -0.75 38.62 -4.33
N SER A 341 -1.66 39.33 -4.99
CA SER A 341 -3.09 39.02 -4.97
C SER A 341 -3.39 37.66 -5.61
N ILE A 342 -2.72 37.35 -6.72
CA ILE A 342 -2.82 36.06 -7.42
C ILE A 342 -2.30 34.93 -6.54
N LYS A 343 -1.09 35.04 -5.99
CA LYS A 343 -0.50 34.02 -5.09
C LYS A 343 -1.38 33.75 -3.88
N ASN A 344 -1.97 34.78 -3.27
CA ASN A 344 -2.89 34.62 -2.15
C ASN A 344 -4.14 33.81 -2.55
N TYR A 345 -4.74 34.12 -3.70
CA TYR A 345 -5.90 33.37 -4.21
C TYR A 345 -5.54 31.91 -4.54
N MET A 346 -4.41 31.69 -5.22
CA MET A 346 -3.95 30.35 -5.61
C MET A 346 -3.65 29.48 -4.39
N ASN A 347 -2.96 30.01 -3.38
CA ASN A 347 -2.71 29.32 -2.11
C ASN A 347 -4.01 29.02 -1.35
N GLN A 348 -4.95 29.96 -1.31
CA GLN A 348 -6.26 29.74 -0.67
C GLN A 348 -7.05 28.61 -1.35
N LYS A 349 -6.89 28.44 -2.67
CA LYS A 349 -7.55 27.40 -3.46
C LYS A 349 -6.71 26.13 -3.62
N ASN A 350 -5.52 26.08 -3.03
CA ASN A 350 -4.56 24.98 -3.14
C ASN A 350 -4.29 24.60 -4.62
N GLU A 351 -4.03 25.62 -5.44
CA GLU A 351 -3.74 25.51 -6.88
C GLU A 351 -2.30 25.94 -7.16
N ASP A 352 -1.57 25.18 -7.97
CA ASP A 352 -0.25 25.56 -8.46
C ASP A 352 -0.35 26.25 -9.83
N ILE A 353 0.53 27.22 -10.10
CA ILE A 353 0.53 28.01 -11.34
C ILE A 353 1.35 27.32 -12.42
N SER A 354 0.69 26.97 -13.53
CA SER A 354 1.33 26.38 -14.72
C SER A 354 1.63 27.41 -15.81
N TYR A 355 0.82 28.47 -15.92
CA TYR A 355 1.06 29.61 -16.83
C TYR A 355 0.52 30.90 -16.21
N ILE A 356 1.18 32.02 -16.49
CA ILE A 356 0.73 33.35 -16.09
C ILE A 356 1.14 34.41 -17.12
N GLY A 357 0.22 35.25 -17.59
CA GLY A 357 0.55 36.29 -18.58
C GLY A 357 -0.57 37.31 -18.80
N TYR A 358 -0.29 38.45 -19.45
CA TYR A 358 -1.35 39.40 -19.77
C TYR A 358 -2.12 39.00 -21.02
N ILE A 359 -3.42 39.26 -20.99
CA ILE A 359 -4.34 39.12 -22.11
C ILE A 359 -5.14 40.41 -22.25
N GLN A 360 -5.55 40.73 -23.48
CA GLN A 360 -6.51 41.81 -23.73
C GLN A 360 -7.90 41.22 -23.90
N LYS A 361 -8.82 41.59 -23.01
CA LYS A 361 -10.21 41.17 -23.09
C LYS A 361 -11.04 42.24 -23.80
N ASN A 362 -11.85 41.85 -24.78
CA ASN A 362 -12.80 42.77 -25.42
C ASN A 362 -13.87 43.21 -24.41
N GLY A 363 -13.80 44.47 -23.96
CA GLY A 363 -14.76 45.09 -23.05
C GLY A 363 -15.78 45.95 -23.79
N LYS A 364 -16.87 46.34 -23.09
CA LYS A 364 -17.94 47.19 -23.65
C LYS A 364 -17.47 48.59 -24.09
N ARG A 365 -16.32 49.07 -23.59
CA ARG A 365 -15.74 50.38 -23.87
C ARG A 365 -14.35 50.28 -24.53
N GLY A 366 -14.04 49.15 -25.16
CA GLY A 366 -12.74 48.86 -25.75
C GLY A 366 -11.97 47.74 -25.04
N PRO A 367 -10.76 47.41 -25.51
CA PRO A 367 -9.93 46.33 -24.97
C PRO A 367 -9.47 46.64 -23.54
N VAL A 368 -9.58 45.65 -22.65
CA VAL A 368 -9.24 45.78 -21.23
C VAL A 368 -8.19 44.75 -20.85
N LYS A 369 -7.06 45.22 -20.32
CA LYS A 369 -5.97 44.36 -19.84
C LYS A 369 -6.40 43.50 -18.64
N ARG A 370 -6.04 42.22 -18.67
CA ARG A 370 -6.28 41.22 -17.63
C ARG A 370 -5.03 40.35 -17.49
N VAL A 371 -4.85 39.75 -16.32
CA VAL A 371 -3.89 38.66 -16.13
C VAL A 371 -4.63 37.35 -16.29
N LEU A 372 -4.16 36.46 -17.16
CA LEU A 372 -4.61 35.08 -17.26
C LEU A 372 -3.66 34.18 -16.47
N VAL A 373 -4.23 33.29 -15.67
CA VAL A 373 -3.50 32.27 -14.91
C VAL A 373 -4.09 30.91 -15.29
N VAL A 374 -3.24 29.98 -15.74
CA VAL A 374 -3.62 28.56 -15.86
C VAL A 374 -3.03 27.85 -14.66
N GLY A 375 -3.90 27.38 -13.78
CA GLY A 375 -3.55 26.53 -12.65
C GLY A 375 -3.68 25.05 -12.96
N THR A 376 -3.37 24.20 -11.98
CA THR A 376 -3.45 22.74 -12.08
C THR A 376 -4.86 22.19 -12.32
N ASN A 377 -5.94 22.87 -11.91
CA ASN A 377 -7.31 22.43 -12.20
C ASN A 377 -8.22 23.54 -12.77
N LYS A 378 -7.75 24.79 -12.81
CA LYS A 378 -8.56 25.96 -13.17
C LYS A 378 -7.85 26.93 -14.10
N VAL A 379 -8.63 27.60 -14.94
CA VAL A 379 -8.19 28.80 -15.65
C VAL A 379 -8.85 30.01 -15.01
N ILE A 380 -8.05 31.03 -14.67
CA ILE A 380 -8.48 32.17 -13.86
C ILE A 380 -8.02 33.46 -14.55
N THR A 381 -8.85 34.50 -14.49
CA THR A 381 -8.52 35.84 -14.94
C THR A 381 -8.58 36.83 -13.78
N PHE A 382 -7.62 37.75 -13.69
CA PHE A 382 -7.56 38.82 -12.70
C PHE A 382 -7.59 40.20 -13.37
N LYS A 383 -8.16 41.18 -12.66
CA LYS A 383 -8.22 42.58 -13.12
C LYS A 383 -6.88 43.27 -12.94
N HIS A 384 -6.40 43.95 -13.98
CA HIS A 384 -5.08 44.58 -14.00
C HIS A 384 -4.88 45.67 -12.92
N THR A 385 -5.93 46.43 -12.62
CA THR A 385 -5.82 47.61 -11.76
C THR A 385 -5.75 47.33 -10.27
N ASN A 386 -6.21 46.16 -9.82
CA ASN A 386 -6.33 45.85 -8.39
C ASN A 386 -6.12 44.37 -8.03
N GLY A 387 -5.73 43.52 -9.00
CA GLY A 387 -5.54 42.09 -8.77
C GLY A 387 -6.81 41.35 -8.31
N LYS A 388 -8.01 41.96 -8.41
CA LYS A 388 -9.26 41.30 -8.02
C LYS A 388 -9.61 40.21 -9.02
N LEU A 389 -10.21 39.14 -8.50
CA LEU A 389 -10.74 38.04 -9.30
C LEU A 389 -11.70 38.58 -10.38
N GLY A 390 -11.46 38.15 -11.62
CA GLY A 390 -12.30 38.42 -12.78
C GLY A 390 -13.29 37.29 -12.99
N ARG A 391 -12.84 36.23 -13.67
CA ARG A 391 -13.58 34.97 -13.88
C ARG A 391 -12.65 33.80 -13.66
N ASP A 392 -13.16 32.73 -13.05
CA ASP A 392 -12.50 31.43 -12.99
C ASP A 392 -13.39 30.34 -13.60
N GLY A 393 -12.77 29.30 -14.14
CA GLY A 393 -13.43 28.12 -14.66
C GLY A 393 -12.60 26.89 -14.42
N HIS A 394 -13.21 25.82 -13.91
CA HIS A 394 -12.56 24.53 -13.76
C HIS A 394 -12.35 23.88 -15.14
N LEU A 395 -11.27 23.12 -15.32
CA LEU A 395 -10.97 22.46 -16.59
C LEU A 395 -12.07 21.48 -17.02
N LEU A 396 -12.74 20.83 -16.06
CA LEU A 396 -13.91 19.97 -16.29
C LEU A 396 -15.12 20.71 -16.90
N ASP A 397 -15.19 22.03 -16.72
CA ASP A 397 -16.24 22.86 -17.33
C ASP A 397 -15.82 23.50 -18.65
N LEU A 398 -14.55 23.34 -19.07
CA LEU A 398 -14.05 23.86 -20.33
C LEU A 398 -14.51 22.96 -21.48
N VAL A 399 -15.46 23.46 -22.27
CA VAL A 399 -16.12 22.71 -23.34
C VAL A 399 -15.35 22.82 -24.64
N GLU A 400 -14.84 24.00 -24.95
CA GLU A 400 -14.19 24.29 -26.23
C GLU A 400 -13.11 25.36 -26.07
N ILE A 401 -11.99 25.18 -26.78
CA ILE A 401 -11.02 26.23 -27.06
C ILE A 401 -11.12 26.57 -28.53
N ASN A 402 -11.48 27.82 -28.83
CA ASN A 402 -11.53 28.37 -30.17
C ASN A 402 -10.41 29.41 -30.34
N SER A 403 -9.62 29.26 -31.40
CA SER A 403 -8.53 30.18 -31.73
C SER A 403 -8.43 30.35 -33.24
N PRO A 404 -9.16 31.31 -33.81
CA PRO A 404 -9.23 31.51 -35.26
C PRO A 404 -7.95 32.12 -35.85
N SER A 405 -7.08 32.71 -35.01
CA SER A 405 -5.77 33.24 -35.40
C SER A 405 -4.76 33.06 -34.27
N GLY A 406 -3.47 33.22 -34.56
CA GLY A 406 -2.37 33.14 -33.57
C GLY A 406 -2.47 34.14 -32.42
N GLN A 407 -3.40 35.10 -32.50
CA GLN A 407 -3.56 36.16 -31.50
C GLN A 407 -4.91 36.17 -30.81
N GLN A 408 -5.88 35.37 -31.26
CA GLN A 408 -7.23 35.31 -30.69
C GLN A 408 -7.44 34.01 -29.92
N LEU A 409 -7.92 34.12 -28.68
CA LEU A 409 -8.18 33.00 -27.79
C LEU A 409 -9.55 33.15 -27.12
N ASP A 410 -10.43 32.20 -27.43
CA ASP A 410 -11.73 32.03 -26.79
C ASP A 410 -11.76 30.72 -26.00
N LEU A 411 -11.83 30.82 -24.68
CA LEU A 411 -12.04 29.69 -23.78
C LEU A 411 -13.53 29.62 -23.40
N ILE A 412 -14.23 28.60 -23.87
CA ILE A 412 -15.68 28.45 -23.70
C ILE A 412 -15.95 27.41 -22.61
N PHE A 413 -16.42 27.88 -21.46
CA PHE A 413 -16.86 27.05 -20.36
C PHE A 413 -18.39 26.85 -20.40
N LYS A 414 -18.91 25.81 -19.73
CA LYS A 414 -20.35 25.52 -19.67
C LYS A 414 -21.22 26.72 -19.26
N ARG A 415 -20.71 27.58 -18.38
CA ARG A 415 -21.45 28.71 -17.77
C ARG A 415 -21.00 30.09 -18.24
N HIS A 416 -19.84 30.19 -18.88
CA HIS A 416 -19.26 31.47 -19.27
C HIS A 416 -18.16 31.28 -20.32
N GLN A 417 -17.75 32.38 -20.95
CA GLN A 417 -16.60 32.37 -21.86
C GLN A 417 -15.56 33.43 -21.47
N ILE A 418 -14.31 33.17 -21.84
CA ILE A 418 -13.18 34.08 -21.72
C ILE A 418 -12.66 34.33 -23.14
N SER A 419 -13.12 35.43 -23.74
CA SER A 419 -12.66 35.91 -25.05
C SER A 419 -11.56 36.94 -24.88
N SER A 420 -10.43 36.71 -25.50
CA SER A 420 -9.25 37.56 -25.35
C SER A 420 -8.30 37.49 -26.54
N THR A 421 -7.43 38.49 -26.64
CA THR A 421 -6.26 38.48 -27.52
C THR A 421 -4.98 38.40 -26.72
N SER A 422 -3.99 37.66 -27.23
CA SER A 422 -2.67 37.47 -26.62
C SER A 422 -1.68 37.06 -27.71
N GLU A 423 -0.40 37.40 -27.55
CA GLU A 423 0.65 36.92 -28.45
C GLU A 423 1.07 35.47 -28.13
N ASP A 424 0.74 34.98 -26.92
CA ASP A 424 1.11 33.65 -26.40
C ASP A 424 -0.03 32.62 -26.53
N CYS A 425 -0.97 32.79 -27.47
CA CYS A 425 -2.15 31.92 -27.58
C CYS A 425 -1.79 30.44 -27.70
N ASP A 426 -0.82 30.09 -28.52
CA ASP A 426 -0.40 28.69 -28.74
C ASP A 426 0.19 28.04 -27.50
N HIS A 427 0.94 28.82 -26.72
CA HIS A 427 1.51 28.36 -25.46
C HIS A 427 0.41 28.14 -24.40
N ILE A 428 -0.54 29.06 -24.29
CA ILE A 428 -1.71 28.93 -23.39
C ILE A 428 -2.51 27.67 -23.74
N ILE A 429 -2.81 27.46 -25.03
CA ILE A 429 -3.54 26.29 -25.53
C ILE A 429 -2.80 25.00 -25.16
N THR A 430 -1.49 24.95 -25.40
CA THR A 430 -0.68 23.77 -25.11
C THR A 430 -0.63 23.46 -23.62
N CYS A 431 -0.47 24.49 -22.76
CA CYS A 431 -0.51 24.33 -21.31
C CYS A 431 -1.85 23.77 -20.82
N ILE A 432 -2.97 24.34 -21.27
CA ILE A 432 -4.31 23.87 -20.88
C ILE A 432 -4.52 22.42 -21.33
N ARG A 433 -4.13 22.08 -22.57
CA ARG A 433 -4.27 20.72 -23.10
C ARG A 433 -3.43 19.70 -22.30
N ARG A 434 -2.18 20.03 -21.92
CA ARG A 434 -1.32 19.13 -21.13
C ARG A 434 -1.94 18.80 -19.77
N ILE A 435 -2.45 19.80 -19.07
CA ILE A 435 -3.07 19.63 -17.74
C ILE A 435 -4.38 18.85 -17.84
N TYR A 436 -5.17 19.14 -18.88
CA TYR A 436 -6.42 18.43 -19.16
C TYR A 436 -6.18 16.94 -19.41
N GLU A 437 -5.23 16.61 -20.30
CA GLU A 437 -4.92 15.21 -20.60
C GLU A 437 -4.32 14.49 -19.38
N TYR A 438 -3.48 15.13 -18.57
CA TYR A 438 -2.95 14.54 -17.33
C TYR A 438 -4.06 14.04 -16.38
N SER A 439 -5.14 14.81 -16.24
CA SER A 439 -6.23 14.49 -15.29
C SER A 439 -7.35 13.64 -15.91
N PHE A 440 -7.59 13.79 -17.21
CA PHE A 440 -8.81 13.29 -17.87
C PHE A 440 -8.53 12.48 -19.15
N ASN A 441 -7.32 11.95 -19.35
CA ASN A 441 -6.96 11.23 -20.57
C ASN A 441 -7.96 10.12 -20.96
N ASN A 442 -8.42 9.34 -19.97
CA ASN A 442 -9.26 8.16 -20.21
C ASN A 442 -10.75 8.48 -20.31
N TRP A 443 -11.12 9.75 -20.27
CA TRP A 443 -12.52 10.14 -20.36
C TRP A 443 -13.02 10.00 -21.79
N PRO A 444 -14.32 9.65 -22.00
CA PRO A 444 -14.89 9.48 -23.32
C PRO A 444 -14.65 10.69 -24.23
N PHE A 445 -14.28 10.44 -25.50
CA PHE A 445 -13.97 11.51 -26.46
C PHE A 445 -15.11 12.53 -26.62
N SER A 446 -16.36 12.08 -26.49
CA SER A 446 -17.55 12.95 -26.54
C SER A 446 -17.62 13.98 -25.40
N MET A 447 -16.96 13.71 -24.27
CA MET A 447 -16.86 14.61 -23.12
C MET A 447 -15.57 15.41 -23.09
N LYS A 448 -14.60 15.07 -23.95
CA LYS A 448 -13.34 15.82 -24.03
C LYS A 448 -13.57 17.23 -24.56
N MET A 449 -12.76 18.15 -24.07
CA MET A 449 -12.73 19.54 -24.54
C MET A 449 -12.46 19.60 -26.05
N LYS A 450 -13.28 20.34 -26.80
CA LYS A 450 -13.14 20.51 -28.26
C LYS A 450 -12.07 21.55 -28.59
N LEU A 451 -11.36 21.35 -29.69
CA LEU A 451 -10.33 22.26 -30.18
C LEU A 451 -10.68 22.75 -31.59
N LYS A 452 -10.88 24.06 -31.76
CA LYS A 452 -11.08 24.74 -33.05
C LYS A 452 -9.96 25.74 -33.28
N ILE A 453 -8.84 25.26 -33.80
CA ILE A 453 -7.62 26.08 -33.96
C ILE A 453 -7.32 26.23 -35.45
N THR A 454 -7.16 27.49 -35.90
CA THR A 454 -6.90 27.83 -37.30
C THR A 454 -5.58 28.61 -37.43
N PRO A 455 -4.67 28.20 -38.34
CA PRO A 455 -4.60 26.89 -38.99
C PRO A 455 -4.29 25.77 -37.98
N GLN A 456 -4.69 24.54 -38.30
CA GLN A 456 -4.53 23.38 -37.40
C GLN A 456 -3.06 23.02 -37.11
N SER A 457 -2.12 23.45 -37.96
CA SER A 457 -0.67 23.28 -37.78
C SER A 457 -0.10 23.93 -36.52
N ARG A 458 -0.85 24.85 -35.88
CA ARG A 458 -0.49 25.46 -34.58
C ARG A 458 -0.59 24.51 -33.40
N LEU A 459 -1.29 23.38 -33.55
CA LEU A 459 -1.42 22.39 -32.48
C LEU A 459 -0.15 21.55 -32.37
N GLU A 460 0.56 21.73 -31.26
CA GLU A 460 1.66 20.83 -30.91
C GLU A 460 1.15 19.43 -30.54
N ALA A 461 1.95 18.41 -30.88
CA ALA A 461 1.75 17.06 -30.40
C ALA A 461 2.03 17.02 -28.89
N ILE A 462 1.09 16.48 -28.12
CA ILE A 462 1.26 16.25 -26.69
C ILE A 462 1.56 14.77 -26.53
N ALA A 463 2.67 14.47 -25.85
CA ALA A 463 3.01 13.09 -25.55
C ALA A 463 1.96 12.50 -24.59
N PRO A 464 1.54 11.24 -24.82
CA PRO A 464 0.56 10.58 -23.95
C PRO A 464 1.16 10.39 -22.57
N ALA A 465 0.54 10.89 -21.51
CA ALA A 465 1.19 10.95 -20.21
C ALA A 465 1.55 9.56 -19.61
N ASP A 466 2.72 9.47 -18.99
CA ASP A 466 3.39 8.27 -18.47
C ASP A 466 2.69 7.77 -17.19
N HIS A 467 1.51 7.19 -17.37
CA HIS A 467 0.62 6.94 -16.26
C HIS A 467 0.37 5.46 -15.99
N THR A 468 0.53 5.10 -14.72
CA THR A 468 -0.13 3.91 -14.16
C THR A 468 -1.64 4.19 -14.02
N PRO A 469 -2.51 3.17 -14.08
CA PRO A 469 -3.94 3.36 -13.82
C PRO A 469 -4.21 4.07 -12.48
N SER A 470 -3.44 3.71 -11.43
CA SER A 470 -3.51 4.35 -10.11
C SER A 470 -3.16 5.84 -10.13
N SER A 471 -2.12 6.25 -10.87
CA SER A 471 -1.73 7.66 -10.93
C SER A 471 -2.75 8.52 -11.68
N ILE A 472 -3.41 7.99 -12.72
CA ILE A 472 -4.52 8.69 -13.40
C ILE A 472 -5.70 8.87 -12.46
N MET A 473 -6.11 7.81 -11.75
CA MET A 473 -7.23 7.92 -10.83
C MET A 473 -6.97 8.96 -9.74
N VAL A 474 -5.75 9.02 -9.19
CA VAL A 474 -5.38 10.04 -8.21
C VAL A 474 -5.39 11.44 -8.81
N ALA A 475 -4.90 11.62 -10.04
CA ALA A 475 -4.96 12.91 -10.74
C ALA A 475 -6.43 13.37 -10.93
N ALA A 476 -7.28 12.48 -11.43
CA ALA A 476 -8.71 12.73 -11.57
C ALA A 476 -9.38 13.06 -10.23
N TYR A 477 -9.10 12.29 -9.18
CA TYR A 477 -9.61 12.53 -7.83
C TYR A 477 -9.20 13.89 -7.28
N LYS A 478 -7.92 14.28 -7.39
CA LYS A 478 -7.43 15.60 -6.95
C LYS A 478 -8.14 16.74 -7.70
N SER A 479 -8.32 16.59 -9.00
CA SER A 479 -9.04 17.58 -9.81
C SER A 479 -10.52 17.65 -9.44
N LEU A 480 -11.17 16.51 -9.22
CA LEU A 480 -12.57 16.44 -8.81
C LEU A 480 -12.78 17.00 -7.39
N CYS A 481 -11.84 16.81 -6.48
CA CYS A 481 -11.86 17.48 -5.17
C CYS A 481 -11.91 19.01 -5.33
N ALA A 482 -11.09 19.59 -6.22
CA ALA A 482 -11.13 21.02 -6.53
C ALA A 482 -12.47 21.46 -7.15
N TYR A 483 -13.05 20.62 -8.02
CA TYR A 483 -14.37 20.86 -8.64
C TYR A 483 -15.52 20.86 -7.61
N TYR A 484 -15.57 19.85 -6.74
CA TYR A 484 -16.61 19.71 -5.70
C TYR A 484 -16.31 20.52 -4.42
N GLN A 485 -15.20 21.28 -4.40
CA GLN A 485 -14.76 22.05 -3.23
C GLN A 485 -14.56 21.16 -1.99
N SER A 486 -14.11 19.93 -2.19
CA SER A 486 -13.85 18.96 -1.15
C SER A 486 -12.34 18.86 -0.90
N PRO A 487 -11.89 18.71 0.36
CA PRO A 487 -10.46 18.61 0.65
C PRO A 487 -9.88 17.31 0.08
N VAL A 488 -8.72 17.41 -0.57
CA VAL A 488 -7.97 16.23 -1.02
C VAL A 488 -7.52 15.45 0.21
N LYS A 489 -7.87 14.18 0.30
CA LYS A 489 -7.43 13.30 1.39
C LYS A 489 -6.11 12.61 1.00
N PRO A 490 -4.96 12.94 1.62
CA PRO A 490 -3.66 12.39 1.22
C PRO A 490 -3.58 10.87 1.40
N ASN A 491 -4.23 10.33 2.42
CA ASN A 491 -4.28 8.90 2.69
C ASN A 491 -5.01 8.12 1.59
N VAL A 492 -6.05 8.70 0.98
CA VAL A 492 -6.74 8.10 -0.16
C VAL A 492 -5.81 8.05 -1.37
N CYS A 493 -5.13 9.16 -1.67
CA CYS A 493 -4.15 9.24 -2.76
C CYS A 493 -3.04 8.20 -2.59
N TRP A 494 -2.40 8.19 -1.41
CA TRP A 494 -1.32 7.26 -1.09
C TRP A 494 -1.78 5.80 -1.22
N PHE A 495 -3.00 5.47 -0.76
CA PHE A 495 -3.50 4.11 -0.83
C PHE A 495 -3.75 3.68 -2.28
N ILE A 496 -4.35 4.56 -3.11
CA ILE A 496 -4.57 4.26 -4.53
C ILE A 496 -3.23 4.01 -5.25
N GLU A 497 -2.22 4.84 -5.00
CA GLU A 497 -0.89 4.73 -5.62
C GLU A 497 -0.10 3.49 -5.14
N ASN A 498 -0.16 3.14 -3.85
CA ASN A 498 0.77 2.18 -3.25
C ASN A 498 0.16 0.80 -2.96
N ALA A 499 -1.14 0.72 -2.66
CA ALA A 499 -1.78 -0.54 -2.29
C ALA A 499 -2.13 -1.37 -3.53
N PHE A 500 -2.51 -0.72 -4.63
CA PHE A 500 -2.85 -1.40 -5.88
C PHE A 500 -1.65 -1.52 -6.83
N GLY A 501 -0.66 -0.63 -6.73
CA GLY A 501 0.58 -0.72 -7.52
C GLY A 501 1.47 -1.94 -7.21
N ARG A 502 1.31 -2.58 -6.04
CA ARG A 502 2.12 -3.73 -5.59
C ARG A 502 1.56 -5.11 -5.99
N ASP A 503 0.25 -5.21 -6.21
CA ASP A 503 -0.39 -6.47 -6.65
C ASP A 503 -1.35 -6.17 -7.82
N PRO A 504 -0.91 -6.40 -9.08
CA PRO A 504 -1.71 -6.16 -10.27
C PRO A 504 -3.00 -6.99 -10.34
N LYS A 505 -3.15 -8.02 -9.50
CA LYS A 505 -4.36 -8.85 -9.44
C LYS A 505 -5.41 -8.25 -8.52
N ASN A 506 -5.04 -7.31 -7.64
CA ASN A 506 -5.98 -6.68 -6.74
C ASN A 506 -6.74 -5.53 -7.43
N LYS A 507 -7.91 -5.87 -7.98
CA LYS A 507 -8.80 -4.94 -8.69
C LYS A 507 -10.03 -4.55 -7.87
N VAL A 508 -9.94 -4.65 -6.54
CA VAL A 508 -11.05 -4.39 -5.63
C VAL A 508 -10.97 -2.99 -5.04
N PHE A 509 -11.85 -2.11 -5.47
CA PHE A 509 -12.06 -0.79 -4.88
C PHE A 509 -12.93 -0.89 -3.62
N ASN A 510 -12.29 -1.11 -2.47
CA ASN A 510 -12.98 -1.29 -1.20
C ASN A 510 -12.81 -0.09 -0.26
N PHE A 511 -13.92 0.56 0.09
CA PHE A 511 -13.94 1.77 0.90
C PHE A 511 -13.35 1.60 2.30
N LYS A 512 -13.50 0.41 2.89
CA LYS A 512 -12.96 0.11 4.22
C LYS A 512 -11.43 0.14 4.23
N LEU A 513 -10.78 -0.03 3.08
CA LEU A 513 -9.33 0.02 2.98
C LEU A 513 -8.78 1.42 3.29
N PHE A 514 -9.46 2.48 2.84
CA PHE A 514 -9.02 3.86 3.05
C PHE A 514 -9.11 4.31 4.52
N THR A 515 -9.93 3.64 5.34
CA THR A 515 -10.19 4.03 6.74
C THR A 515 -9.52 3.11 7.76
N LYS A 516 -8.91 2.00 7.31
CA LYS A 516 -8.37 0.95 8.19
C LYS A 516 -7.24 1.44 9.11
N HIS A 517 -6.43 2.39 8.66
CA HIS A 517 -5.20 2.81 9.35
C HIS A 517 -5.26 4.22 9.96
N THR A 518 -6.25 5.02 9.58
CA THR A 518 -6.27 6.46 9.86
C THR A 518 -7.23 6.85 10.98
N ARG A 519 -8.14 5.95 11.40
CA ARG A 519 -9.29 6.21 12.30
C ARG A 519 -10.26 7.30 11.84
N GLU A 520 -9.90 8.09 10.83
CA GLU A 520 -10.73 9.09 10.19
C GLU A 520 -11.64 8.39 9.17
N GLN A 521 -12.96 8.43 9.43
CA GLN A 521 -13.94 8.02 8.44
C GLN A 521 -14.12 9.14 7.43
N LEU A 522 -14.07 8.79 6.14
CA LEU A 522 -14.48 9.71 5.08
C LEU A 522 -15.94 10.06 5.28
N SER A 523 -16.33 11.32 5.08
CA SER A 523 -17.73 11.73 5.11
C SER A 523 -18.44 11.39 3.79
N ASN A 524 -19.78 11.42 3.76
CA ASN A 524 -20.54 11.23 2.51
C ASN A 524 -20.13 12.24 1.41
N GLN A 525 -19.78 13.48 1.79
CA GLN A 525 -19.32 14.52 0.85
C GLN A 525 -17.94 14.18 0.26
N ASP A 526 -17.02 13.66 1.07
CA ASP A 526 -15.67 13.29 0.64
C ASP A 526 -15.67 12.16 -0.40
N LEU A 527 -16.73 11.34 -0.42
CA LEU A 527 -16.84 10.20 -1.34
C LEU A 527 -17.31 10.59 -2.74
N ILE A 528 -18.00 11.72 -2.91
CA ILE A 528 -18.49 12.20 -4.22
C ILE A 528 -17.35 12.32 -5.25
N PRO A 529 -16.27 13.09 -5.00
CA PRO A 529 -15.16 13.18 -5.97
C PRO A 529 -14.47 11.84 -6.21
N LEU A 530 -14.48 10.93 -5.22
CA LEU A 530 -13.86 9.61 -5.33
C LEU A 530 -14.68 8.65 -6.21
N ILE A 531 -16.00 8.62 -6.03
CA ILE A 531 -16.92 7.85 -6.88
C ILE A 531 -16.94 8.42 -8.30
N HIS A 532 -16.90 9.75 -8.47
CA HIS A 532 -16.82 10.35 -9.80
C HIS A 532 -15.51 9.96 -10.50
N ALA A 533 -14.38 9.90 -9.78
CA ALA A 533 -13.12 9.42 -10.37
C ALA A 533 -13.22 7.98 -10.92
N LEU A 534 -14.06 7.12 -10.33
CA LEU A 534 -14.31 5.76 -10.82
C LEU A 534 -15.18 5.69 -12.07
N ARG A 535 -15.93 6.75 -12.40
CA ARG A 535 -16.88 6.75 -13.52
C ARG A 535 -16.26 6.34 -14.85
N TYR A 536 -15.01 6.74 -15.08
CA TYR A 536 -14.24 6.44 -16.29
C TYR A 536 -12.92 5.74 -15.95
N ASP A 537 -12.86 5.08 -14.79
CA ASP A 537 -11.74 4.23 -14.46
C ASP A 537 -11.75 2.96 -15.32
N TRP A 538 -10.56 2.49 -15.68
CA TRP A 538 -10.35 1.32 -16.52
C TRP A 538 -9.62 0.17 -15.78
N TYR A 539 -9.36 0.33 -14.48
CA TYR A 539 -8.57 -0.61 -13.69
C TYR A 539 -9.40 -1.47 -12.73
N PHE A 540 -10.29 -0.85 -11.95
CA PHE A 540 -11.05 -1.53 -10.91
C PHE A 540 -12.22 -2.33 -11.49
N GLU A 541 -12.33 -3.59 -11.06
CA GLU A 541 -13.37 -4.52 -11.51
C GLU A 541 -14.42 -4.78 -10.40
N GLU A 542 -14.08 -4.53 -9.14
CA GLU A 542 -15.01 -4.67 -8.01
C GLU A 542 -15.16 -3.36 -7.23
N LEU A 543 -16.41 -2.94 -7.00
CA LEU A 543 -16.77 -1.86 -6.09
C LEU A 543 -17.35 -2.45 -4.79
N ALA A 544 -16.71 -2.16 -3.65
CA ALA A 544 -17.16 -2.62 -2.35
C ALA A 544 -17.34 -1.48 -1.34
N ILE A 545 -18.60 -1.19 -1.01
CA ILE A 545 -19.03 -0.31 0.08
C ILE A 545 -19.84 -1.16 1.07
N LYS A 546 -19.29 -1.40 2.27
CA LYS A 546 -19.96 -2.25 3.28
C LYS A 546 -19.95 -1.59 4.65
N ASN A 547 -21.08 -1.65 5.36
CA ASN A 547 -21.25 -1.12 6.71
C ASN A 547 -20.91 0.38 6.81
N TYR A 548 -21.43 1.16 5.86
CA TYR A 548 -21.16 2.59 5.78
C TYR A 548 -22.46 3.32 5.44
N PRO A 549 -23.06 4.07 6.39
CA PRO A 549 -24.31 4.78 6.15
C PRO A 549 -24.16 5.84 5.04
N ILE A 550 -24.95 5.70 3.98
CA ILE A 550 -25.09 6.68 2.92
C ILE A 550 -26.42 7.39 3.13
N THR A 551 -26.36 8.67 3.52
CA THR A 551 -27.55 9.51 3.80
C THR A 551 -27.71 10.63 2.78
N LEU A 552 -26.62 11.03 2.14
CA LEU A 552 -26.58 12.14 1.19
C LEU A 552 -27.09 11.69 -0.18
N LYS A 553 -28.16 12.31 -0.68
CA LYS A 553 -28.77 11.95 -1.98
C LYS A 553 -27.81 12.18 -3.14
N GLU A 554 -26.98 13.22 -3.06
CA GLU A 554 -25.97 13.57 -4.05
C GLU A 554 -24.96 12.44 -4.25
N LEU A 555 -24.57 11.74 -3.18
CA LEU A 555 -23.67 10.59 -3.27
C LEU A 555 -24.34 9.41 -3.99
N ILE A 556 -25.64 9.20 -3.77
CA ILE A 556 -26.41 8.14 -4.43
C ILE A 556 -26.52 8.44 -5.93
N THR A 557 -26.84 9.69 -6.29
CA THR A 557 -26.83 10.16 -7.68
C THR A 557 -25.46 9.96 -8.33
N GLU A 558 -24.38 10.20 -7.59
CA GLU A 558 -23.02 9.99 -8.10
C GLU A 558 -22.71 8.50 -8.29
N ILE A 559 -23.13 7.62 -7.37
CA ILE A 559 -23.01 6.17 -7.52
C ILE A 559 -23.80 5.67 -8.73
N THR A 560 -25.04 6.12 -8.91
CA THR A 560 -25.86 5.72 -10.05
C THR A 560 -25.28 6.25 -11.37
N THR A 561 -24.76 7.48 -11.40
CA THR A 561 -24.11 8.02 -12.60
C THR A 561 -22.78 7.31 -12.91
N MET A 562 -22.05 6.90 -11.88
CA MET A 562 -20.85 6.08 -12.02
C MET A 562 -21.20 4.73 -12.66
N LEU A 563 -22.23 4.04 -12.16
CA LEU A 563 -22.71 2.77 -12.72
C LEU A 563 -23.21 2.93 -14.16
N SER A 564 -23.89 4.02 -14.50
CA SER A 564 -24.41 4.24 -15.86
C SER A 564 -23.33 4.52 -16.92
N SER A 565 -22.09 4.77 -16.50
CA SER A 565 -21.00 5.16 -17.41
C SER A 565 -19.81 4.22 -17.35
N ASN A 566 -19.58 3.57 -16.20
CA ASN A 566 -18.45 2.67 -16.02
C ASN A 566 -18.63 1.40 -16.86
N THR A 567 -17.52 0.89 -17.40
CA THR A 567 -17.48 -0.27 -18.31
C THR A 567 -16.60 -1.40 -17.80
N THR A 568 -15.97 -1.23 -16.65
CA THR A 568 -14.94 -2.14 -16.10
C THR A 568 -15.41 -2.89 -14.87
N ILE A 569 -16.28 -2.28 -14.07
CA ILE A 569 -16.87 -2.89 -12.88
C ILE A 569 -17.78 -4.04 -13.30
N ASN A 570 -17.42 -5.23 -12.86
CA ASN A 570 -18.19 -6.46 -13.04
C ASN A 570 -18.64 -7.06 -11.69
N SER A 571 -18.24 -6.47 -10.56
CA SER A 571 -18.58 -6.96 -9.22
C SER A 571 -19.01 -5.79 -8.33
N ILE A 572 -20.21 -5.87 -7.76
CA ILE A 572 -20.77 -4.80 -6.92
C ILE A 572 -21.14 -5.37 -5.56
N SER A 573 -20.71 -4.66 -4.51
CA SER A 573 -20.97 -4.97 -3.12
C SER A 573 -21.38 -3.70 -2.37
N LEU A 574 -22.67 -3.45 -2.28
CA LEU A 574 -23.30 -2.32 -1.59
C LEU A 574 -24.12 -2.85 -0.42
N SER A 575 -23.46 -3.20 0.69
CA SER A 575 -24.09 -3.94 1.80
C SER A 575 -24.19 -3.11 3.09
N ASN A 576 -25.35 -3.16 3.74
CA ASN A 576 -25.60 -2.46 5.00
C ASN A 576 -25.26 -0.97 4.93
N LEU A 577 -25.89 -0.26 3.99
CA LEU A 577 -25.60 1.15 3.70
C LEU A 577 -26.64 2.11 4.29
N SER A 578 -27.67 1.60 4.97
CA SER A 578 -28.73 2.42 5.58
C SER A 578 -29.30 3.47 4.61
N LEU A 579 -29.50 3.08 3.34
CA LEU A 579 -29.88 4.00 2.27
C LEU A 579 -31.25 4.66 2.54
N PRO A 580 -31.44 5.91 2.10
CA PRO A 580 -32.76 6.55 2.09
C PRO A 580 -33.75 5.74 1.25
N LYS A 581 -35.05 5.90 1.53
CA LYS A 581 -36.13 5.31 0.73
C LYS A 581 -35.93 5.59 -0.77
N GLU A 582 -36.35 4.64 -1.61
CA GLU A 582 -36.28 4.69 -3.07
C GLU A 582 -34.86 4.73 -3.68
N SER A 583 -33.80 4.76 -2.88
CA SER A 583 -32.42 4.82 -3.40
C SER A 583 -32.01 3.52 -4.11
N ILE A 584 -32.50 2.38 -3.61
CA ILE A 584 -32.26 1.07 -4.21
C ILE A 584 -32.95 0.97 -5.58
N MET A 585 -34.17 1.53 -5.70
CA MET A 585 -34.89 1.64 -6.98
C MET A 585 -34.00 2.35 -8.02
N GLN A 586 -33.43 3.51 -7.69
CA GLN A 586 -32.55 4.26 -8.60
C GLN A 586 -31.31 3.47 -9.04
N ILE A 587 -30.73 2.67 -8.13
CA ILE A 587 -29.59 1.81 -8.44
C ILE A 587 -29.99 0.73 -9.45
N PHE A 588 -31.11 0.02 -9.22
CA PHE A 588 -31.56 -1.03 -10.12
C PHE A 588 -32.04 -0.51 -11.48
N ASP A 589 -32.71 0.65 -11.51
CA ASP A 589 -33.15 1.27 -12.76
C ASP A 589 -31.93 1.59 -13.66
N VAL A 590 -30.81 2.02 -13.08
CA VAL A 590 -29.57 2.24 -13.85
C VAL A 590 -28.93 0.93 -14.29
N ILE A 591 -28.75 -0.02 -13.37
CA ILE A 591 -28.07 -1.29 -13.68
C ILE A 591 -28.85 -2.06 -14.76
N GLN A 592 -30.18 -2.05 -14.71
CA GLN A 592 -31.02 -2.71 -15.72
C GLN A 592 -30.83 -2.14 -17.13
N ASN A 593 -30.64 -0.83 -17.24
CA ASN A 593 -30.53 -0.16 -18.54
C ASN A 593 -29.11 -0.15 -19.13
N GLN A 594 -28.09 -0.56 -18.35
CA GLN A 594 -26.70 -0.48 -18.76
C GLN A 594 -26.16 -1.81 -19.30
N LYS A 595 -26.11 -1.95 -20.62
CA LYS A 595 -25.69 -3.19 -21.32
C LYS A 595 -24.21 -3.53 -21.18
N THR A 596 -23.37 -2.58 -20.78
CA THR A 596 -21.93 -2.80 -20.57
C THR A 596 -21.61 -3.36 -19.19
N LEU A 597 -22.52 -3.19 -18.21
CA LEU A 597 -22.34 -3.71 -16.84
C LEU A 597 -22.67 -5.20 -16.81
N ASN A 598 -21.72 -6.02 -17.23
CA ASN A 598 -21.85 -7.47 -17.18
C ASN A 598 -21.48 -8.02 -15.79
N LEU A 599 -22.39 -7.87 -14.82
CA LEU A 599 -22.12 -8.20 -13.43
C LEU A 599 -21.96 -9.73 -13.23
N THR A 600 -20.86 -10.11 -12.58
CA THR A 600 -20.57 -11.47 -12.11
C THR A 600 -20.94 -11.66 -10.63
N LYS A 601 -20.98 -10.57 -9.86
CA LYS A 601 -21.34 -10.58 -8.44
C LYS A 601 -22.16 -9.36 -8.09
N LEU A 602 -23.26 -9.60 -7.38
CA LEU A 602 -24.16 -8.57 -6.88
C LEU A 602 -24.51 -8.83 -5.42
N ASP A 603 -24.02 -7.98 -4.52
CA ASP A 603 -24.32 -7.98 -3.09
C ASP A 603 -25.00 -6.67 -2.70
N ILE A 604 -26.31 -6.74 -2.46
CA ILE A 604 -27.15 -5.61 -1.99
C ILE A 604 -27.70 -5.92 -0.58
N SER A 605 -27.05 -6.83 0.14
CA SER A 605 -27.54 -7.34 1.42
C SER A 605 -27.68 -6.27 2.50
N LYS A 606 -28.59 -6.51 3.45
CA LYS A 606 -28.82 -5.66 4.63
C LYS A 606 -29.25 -4.23 4.29
N ASN A 607 -29.80 -4.01 3.11
CA ASN A 607 -30.50 -2.77 2.77
C ASN A 607 -31.99 -3.06 2.75
N MET A 608 -32.78 -2.29 3.50
CA MET A 608 -34.23 -2.48 3.57
C MET A 608 -34.89 -2.03 2.27
N PHE A 609 -35.66 -2.90 1.63
CA PHE A 609 -36.37 -2.59 0.38
C PHE A 609 -37.77 -2.09 0.72
N ASP A 610 -38.12 -0.92 0.18
CA ASP A 610 -39.51 -0.49 0.06
C ASP A 610 -40.17 -1.11 -1.19
N GLU A 611 -41.48 -0.93 -1.34
CA GLU A 611 -42.26 -1.51 -2.43
C GLU A 611 -41.73 -1.13 -3.82
N LYS A 612 -41.33 0.13 -4.01
CA LYS A 612 -40.74 0.60 -5.27
C LYS A 612 -39.40 -0.08 -5.55
N SER A 613 -38.55 -0.23 -4.53
CA SER A 613 -37.27 -0.91 -4.64
C SER A 613 -37.43 -2.40 -4.97
N VAL A 614 -38.45 -3.07 -4.40
CA VAL A 614 -38.80 -4.45 -4.77
C VAL A 614 -39.20 -4.53 -6.24
N ASN A 615 -40.04 -3.61 -6.72
CA ASN A 615 -40.51 -3.63 -8.11
C ASN A 615 -39.37 -3.41 -9.11
N SER A 616 -38.49 -2.43 -8.89
CA SER A 616 -37.31 -2.24 -9.76
C SER A 616 -36.33 -3.41 -9.66
N PHE A 617 -36.15 -4.01 -8.48
CA PHE A 617 -35.33 -5.21 -8.36
C PHE A 617 -35.90 -6.39 -9.15
N VAL A 618 -37.22 -6.63 -9.04
CA VAL A 618 -37.93 -7.65 -9.82
C VAL A 618 -37.80 -7.41 -11.32
N ALA A 619 -37.94 -6.15 -11.78
CA ALA A 619 -37.74 -5.78 -13.18
C ALA A 619 -36.31 -6.06 -13.64
N TYR A 620 -35.31 -5.72 -12.82
CA TYR A 620 -33.90 -6.04 -13.09
C TYR A 620 -33.66 -7.56 -13.21
N LEU A 621 -34.22 -8.36 -12.30
CA LEU A 621 -34.06 -9.82 -12.35
C LEU A 621 -34.68 -10.42 -13.63
N GLN A 622 -35.81 -9.89 -14.11
CA GLN A 622 -36.51 -10.39 -15.30
C GLN A 622 -35.88 -9.94 -16.62
N TYR A 623 -35.54 -8.65 -16.71
CA TYR A 623 -35.21 -8.01 -17.99
C TYR A 623 -33.77 -7.46 -18.05
N GLY A 624 -33.04 -7.45 -16.93
CA GLY A 624 -31.66 -7.00 -16.87
C GLY A 624 -30.65 -8.02 -17.40
N GLN A 625 -29.39 -7.59 -17.52
CA GLN A 625 -28.29 -8.43 -17.97
C GLN A 625 -27.73 -9.28 -16.83
N THR A 626 -28.41 -10.39 -16.53
CA THR A 626 -28.11 -11.23 -15.35
C THR A 626 -27.36 -12.53 -15.68
N GLY A 627 -27.16 -12.84 -16.97
CA GLY A 627 -26.60 -14.11 -17.43
C GLY A 627 -25.18 -14.44 -16.96
N ALA A 628 -24.40 -13.44 -16.58
CA ALA A 628 -23.03 -13.60 -16.07
C ALA A 628 -22.95 -13.67 -14.54
N ILE A 629 -24.06 -13.42 -13.80
CA ILE A 629 -24.06 -13.38 -12.34
C ILE A 629 -23.79 -14.79 -11.82
N LYS A 630 -22.69 -14.93 -11.06
CA LYS A 630 -22.28 -16.13 -10.34
C LYS A 630 -22.68 -16.07 -8.86
N GLU A 631 -22.64 -14.88 -8.27
CA GLU A 631 -22.96 -14.66 -6.87
C GLU A 631 -24.05 -13.60 -6.70
N LEU A 632 -25.19 -13.98 -6.14
CA LEU A 632 -26.27 -13.07 -5.77
C LEU A 632 -26.48 -13.10 -4.27
N ASN A 633 -26.23 -11.98 -3.61
CA ASN A 633 -26.48 -11.82 -2.17
C ASN A 633 -27.55 -10.76 -1.92
N ILE A 634 -28.72 -11.25 -1.53
CA ILE A 634 -29.90 -10.47 -1.17
C ILE A 634 -30.37 -10.82 0.25
N SER A 635 -29.42 -11.07 1.14
CA SER A 635 -29.71 -11.36 2.55
C SER A 635 -30.21 -10.13 3.29
N SER A 636 -31.17 -10.33 4.20
CA SER A 636 -31.72 -9.32 5.10
C SER A 636 -32.17 -8.03 4.39
N ILE A 637 -32.82 -8.15 3.24
CA ILE A 637 -33.36 -7.00 2.49
C ILE A 637 -34.74 -6.56 2.98
N GLY A 638 -35.32 -7.24 3.97
CA GLY A 638 -36.53 -6.78 4.66
C GLY A 638 -37.82 -6.91 3.85
N VAL A 639 -37.90 -7.92 2.97
CA VAL A 639 -39.05 -8.14 2.08
C VAL A 639 -40.22 -8.86 2.76
N THR A 640 -41.44 -8.58 2.27
CA THR A 640 -42.68 -9.25 2.70
C THR A 640 -42.87 -10.59 1.98
N ALA A 641 -43.78 -11.45 2.46
CA ALA A 641 -44.09 -12.72 1.81
C ALA A 641 -44.49 -12.55 0.32
N ASN A 642 -45.32 -11.56 -0.02
CA ASN A 642 -45.70 -11.30 -1.41
C ASN A 642 -44.50 -10.90 -2.27
N ALA A 643 -43.61 -10.07 -1.74
CA ALA A 643 -42.39 -9.66 -2.43
C ALA A 643 -41.43 -10.84 -2.69
N ILE A 644 -41.33 -11.80 -1.76
CA ILE A 644 -40.55 -13.03 -1.94
C ILE A 644 -41.06 -13.81 -3.16
N LYS A 645 -42.38 -14.00 -3.27
CA LYS A 645 -42.98 -14.69 -4.41
C LYS A 645 -42.64 -13.97 -5.73
N LEU A 646 -42.79 -12.65 -5.78
CA LEU A 646 -42.44 -11.85 -6.95
C LEU A 646 -40.96 -11.99 -7.35
N ILE A 647 -40.05 -12.02 -6.36
CA ILE A 647 -38.61 -12.22 -6.60
C ILE A 647 -38.33 -13.59 -7.21
N PHE A 648 -38.91 -14.67 -6.68
CA PHE A 648 -38.69 -16.01 -7.25
C PHE A 648 -39.38 -16.20 -8.60
N ASP A 649 -40.55 -15.60 -8.82
CA ASP A 649 -41.17 -15.56 -10.16
C ASP A 649 -40.30 -14.77 -11.15
N ALA A 650 -39.61 -13.73 -10.69
CA ALA A 650 -38.64 -13.00 -11.48
C ALA A 650 -37.40 -13.83 -11.82
N LEU A 651 -36.84 -14.55 -10.84
CA LEU A 651 -35.69 -15.45 -11.04
C LEU A 651 -35.99 -16.57 -12.04
N ARG A 652 -37.23 -17.08 -12.09
CA ARG A 652 -37.65 -18.08 -13.09
C ARG A 652 -37.69 -17.52 -14.51
N ARG A 653 -38.08 -16.25 -14.67
CA ARG A 653 -38.21 -15.59 -15.97
C ARG A 653 -36.89 -14.98 -16.46
N GLY A 654 -35.99 -14.66 -15.55
CA GLY A 654 -34.68 -14.08 -15.84
C GLY A 654 -33.64 -15.11 -16.32
N ASN A 655 -32.49 -14.60 -16.78
CA ASN A 655 -31.38 -15.44 -17.23
C ASN A 655 -30.29 -15.56 -16.14
N PHE A 656 -30.31 -16.66 -15.37
CA PHE A 656 -29.35 -16.93 -14.29
C PHE A 656 -28.51 -18.19 -14.52
N GLN A 657 -28.17 -18.50 -15.77
CA GLN A 657 -27.47 -19.75 -16.12
C GLN A 657 -26.09 -19.90 -15.46
N SER A 658 -25.42 -18.78 -15.15
CA SER A 658 -24.10 -18.78 -14.49
C SER A 658 -24.18 -18.76 -12.96
N LEU A 659 -25.37 -18.70 -12.36
CA LEU A 659 -25.54 -18.49 -10.92
C LEU A 659 -25.08 -19.74 -10.15
N GLU A 660 -24.01 -19.57 -9.36
CA GLU A 660 -23.43 -20.64 -8.54
C GLU A 660 -23.80 -20.51 -7.07
N SER A 661 -24.02 -19.29 -6.57
CA SER A 661 -24.34 -19.02 -5.17
C SER A 661 -25.47 -18.01 -5.00
N LEU A 662 -26.49 -18.38 -4.24
CA LEU A 662 -27.58 -17.52 -3.81
C LEU A 662 -27.62 -17.41 -2.29
N ASP A 663 -27.49 -16.19 -1.77
CA ASP A 663 -27.74 -15.89 -0.36
C ASP A 663 -29.06 -15.12 -0.19
N PHE A 664 -30.04 -15.79 0.41
CA PHE A 664 -31.36 -15.26 0.73
C PHE A 664 -31.59 -15.17 2.26
N SER A 665 -30.54 -15.31 3.06
CA SER A 665 -30.65 -15.40 4.52
C SER A 665 -31.24 -14.15 5.18
N GLY A 666 -31.84 -14.29 6.35
CA GLY A 666 -32.37 -13.16 7.13
C GLY A 666 -33.61 -12.47 6.55
N ASN A 667 -34.14 -12.95 5.42
CA ASN A 667 -35.44 -12.53 4.91
C ASN A 667 -36.54 -13.37 5.58
N LYS A 668 -37.09 -12.84 6.66
CA LYS A 668 -38.14 -13.48 7.45
C LYS A 668 -39.44 -13.62 6.64
N ASN A 669 -40.35 -14.50 7.08
CA ASN A 669 -41.61 -14.85 6.39
C ASN A 669 -41.51 -15.83 5.21
N LEU A 670 -40.46 -16.66 5.14
CA LEU A 670 -40.35 -17.67 4.07
C LEU A 670 -41.28 -18.88 4.28
N LYS A 671 -41.85 -19.04 5.48
CA LYS A 671 -42.72 -20.14 5.90
C LYS A 671 -43.76 -20.56 4.83
N ASP A 672 -44.38 -19.59 4.15
CA ASP A 672 -45.49 -19.83 3.21
C ASP A 672 -45.03 -19.92 1.74
N ASN A 673 -43.83 -19.45 1.41
CA ASN A 673 -43.32 -19.37 0.02
C ASN A 673 -42.14 -20.31 -0.28
N CYS A 674 -41.83 -21.25 0.61
CA CYS A 674 -40.76 -22.22 0.41
C CYS A 674 -40.94 -23.04 -0.88
N PHE A 675 -42.18 -23.32 -1.27
CA PHE A 675 -42.48 -24.06 -2.49
C PHE A 675 -41.95 -23.35 -3.73
N ASP A 676 -42.01 -22.02 -3.76
CA ASP A 676 -41.55 -21.28 -4.93
C ASP A 676 -40.03 -21.39 -5.14
N ILE A 677 -39.29 -21.43 -4.04
CA ILE A 677 -37.83 -21.65 -4.02
C ILE A 677 -37.51 -23.06 -4.48
N ALA A 678 -38.22 -24.05 -3.93
CA ALA A 678 -38.01 -25.45 -4.26
C ALA A 678 -38.25 -25.69 -5.76
N LYS A 679 -39.34 -25.13 -6.31
CA LYS A 679 -39.67 -25.21 -7.74
C LYS A 679 -38.66 -24.50 -8.64
N TRP A 680 -38.12 -23.37 -8.21
CA TRP A 680 -37.06 -22.68 -8.96
C TRP A 680 -35.77 -23.50 -8.93
N LEU A 681 -35.36 -24.01 -7.77
CA LEU A 681 -34.15 -24.81 -7.61
C LEU A 681 -34.20 -26.13 -8.38
N SER A 682 -35.38 -26.73 -8.55
CA SER A 682 -35.57 -27.95 -9.35
C SER A 682 -35.49 -27.71 -10.87
N ASN A 683 -35.68 -26.47 -11.32
CA ASN A 683 -35.75 -26.11 -12.74
C ASN A 683 -34.65 -25.10 -13.11
N GLU A 684 -34.96 -23.81 -13.14
CA GLU A 684 -34.07 -22.76 -13.66
C GLU A 684 -32.82 -22.56 -12.79
N GLY A 685 -32.93 -22.83 -11.48
CA GLY A 685 -31.84 -22.75 -10.51
C GLY A 685 -31.02 -24.04 -10.36
N ALA A 686 -31.21 -25.06 -11.20
CA ALA A 686 -30.57 -26.37 -11.02
C ALA A 686 -29.04 -26.36 -11.04
N HIS A 687 -28.39 -25.28 -11.52
CA HIS A 687 -26.93 -25.14 -11.55
C HIS A 687 -26.33 -24.57 -10.25
N VAL A 688 -27.16 -24.03 -9.36
CA VAL A 688 -26.72 -23.42 -8.10
C VAL A 688 -26.04 -24.48 -7.23
N LYS A 689 -24.82 -24.18 -6.77
CA LYS A 689 -24.01 -25.04 -5.89
C LYS A 689 -24.18 -24.68 -4.42
N SER A 690 -24.45 -23.41 -4.11
CA SER A 690 -24.57 -22.91 -2.74
C SER A 690 -25.86 -22.14 -2.54
N LEU A 691 -26.64 -22.54 -1.54
CA LEU A 691 -27.89 -21.89 -1.16
C LEU A 691 -27.91 -21.61 0.35
N ASN A 692 -28.04 -20.33 0.70
CA ASN A 692 -28.17 -19.88 2.09
C ASN A 692 -29.59 -19.39 2.36
N LEU A 693 -30.32 -20.13 3.20
CA LEU A 693 -31.67 -19.82 3.68
C LEU A 693 -31.69 -19.67 5.22
N SER A 694 -30.56 -19.30 5.81
CA SER A 694 -30.47 -19.12 7.26
C SER A 694 -31.36 -17.97 7.75
N ASP A 695 -31.96 -18.10 8.94
CA ASP A 695 -32.79 -17.07 9.58
C ASP A 695 -33.96 -16.56 8.70
N THR A 696 -34.66 -17.46 8.02
CA THR A 696 -35.79 -17.13 7.11
C THR A 696 -37.15 -17.57 7.63
N GLU A 697 -37.20 -18.22 8.81
CA GLU A 697 -38.39 -18.83 9.42
C GLU A 697 -38.99 -19.97 8.59
N LEU A 698 -38.18 -20.58 7.71
CA LEU A 698 -38.63 -21.66 6.84
C LEU A 698 -39.07 -22.90 7.61
N LYS A 699 -39.96 -23.68 6.99
CA LYS A 699 -40.34 -25.03 7.43
C LYS A 699 -39.93 -26.05 6.38
N PRO A 700 -39.09 -27.06 6.72
CA PRO A 700 -38.51 -27.97 5.74
C PRO A 700 -39.55 -28.72 4.90
N LYS A 701 -40.70 -29.06 5.48
CA LYS A 701 -41.81 -29.74 4.78
C LYS A 701 -42.25 -29.03 3.50
N ASN A 702 -42.14 -27.70 3.45
CA ASN A 702 -42.57 -26.90 2.30
C ASN A 702 -41.47 -26.74 1.24
N LEU A 703 -40.27 -27.31 1.46
CA LEU A 703 -39.16 -27.32 0.51
C LEU A 703 -39.03 -28.66 -0.23
N ILE A 704 -39.82 -29.68 0.13
CA ILE A 704 -39.65 -31.03 -0.42
C ILE A 704 -40.34 -31.10 -1.79
N VAL A 705 -39.53 -31.14 -2.84
CA VAL A 705 -39.96 -31.43 -4.22
C VAL A 705 -38.96 -32.40 -4.86
N ASP A 706 -39.25 -32.89 -6.06
CA ASP A 706 -38.24 -33.55 -6.87
C ASP A 706 -37.26 -32.49 -7.42
N PHE A 707 -36.01 -32.54 -6.95
CA PHE A 707 -34.95 -31.60 -7.37
C PHE A 707 -34.22 -32.04 -8.63
N GLY A 708 -34.61 -33.17 -9.26
CA GLY A 708 -34.09 -33.62 -10.55
C GLY A 708 -32.57 -33.61 -10.62
N LYS A 709 -32.01 -32.78 -11.51
CA LYS A 709 -30.56 -32.65 -11.77
C LYS A 709 -29.88 -31.51 -10.98
N SER A 710 -30.45 -31.08 -9.86
CA SER A 710 -29.86 -30.01 -9.04
C SER A 710 -28.41 -30.32 -8.66
N LYS A 711 -27.53 -29.34 -8.87
CA LYS A 711 -26.10 -29.38 -8.55
C LYS A 711 -25.79 -28.82 -7.15
N LEU A 712 -26.79 -28.70 -6.28
CA LEU A 712 -26.61 -28.11 -4.96
C LEU A 712 -25.64 -28.95 -4.11
N GLU A 713 -24.52 -28.33 -3.73
CA GLU A 713 -23.46 -28.93 -2.92
C GLU A 713 -23.53 -28.46 -1.46
N THR A 714 -23.94 -27.21 -1.23
CA THR A 714 -24.01 -26.59 0.11
C THR A 714 -25.39 -26.02 0.39
N LEU A 715 -25.99 -26.46 1.50
CA LEU A 715 -27.26 -25.94 1.99
C LEU A 715 -27.12 -25.45 3.44
N ASN A 716 -27.41 -24.16 3.64
CA ASN A 716 -27.42 -23.54 4.96
C ASN A 716 -28.84 -23.20 5.41
N LEU A 717 -29.29 -23.84 6.48
CA LEU A 717 -30.61 -23.65 7.11
C LEU A 717 -30.50 -23.13 8.56
N SER A 718 -29.34 -22.60 8.94
CA SER A 718 -29.06 -22.12 10.30
C SER A 718 -30.12 -21.14 10.81
N LYS A 719 -30.34 -21.08 12.12
CA LYS A 719 -31.27 -20.16 12.82
C LYS A 719 -32.76 -20.35 12.51
N ASN A 720 -33.14 -21.26 11.63
CA ASN A 720 -34.54 -21.65 11.47
C ASN A 720 -34.96 -22.57 12.61
N VAL A 721 -36.16 -22.39 13.17
CA VAL A 721 -36.63 -23.18 14.33
C VAL A 721 -37.17 -24.53 13.87
N LEU A 722 -36.40 -25.60 14.09
CA LEU A 722 -36.61 -26.98 13.63
C LEU A 722 -36.70 -27.96 14.82
N LYS A 723 -37.55 -27.62 15.79
CA LYS A 723 -37.63 -28.26 17.11
C LYS A 723 -38.49 -29.53 17.18
N THR A 724 -39.11 -29.96 16.08
CA THR A 724 -40.02 -31.12 16.09
C THR A 724 -39.39 -32.33 15.41
N ARG A 725 -39.87 -33.54 15.73
CA ARG A 725 -39.45 -34.75 15.02
C ARG A 725 -39.81 -34.70 13.54
N ASP A 726 -41.00 -34.16 13.22
CA ASP A 726 -41.46 -33.99 11.84
C ASP A 726 -40.53 -33.07 11.03
N ASP A 727 -39.97 -32.02 11.65
CA ASP A 727 -38.97 -31.16 11.00
C ASP A 727 -37.72 -31.99 10.60
N VAL A 728 -37.26 -32.92 11.45
CA VAL A 728 -36.09 -33.76 11.18
C VAL A 728 -36.37 -34.80 10.08
N VAL A 729 -37.58 -35.39 10.09
CA VAL A 729 -38.03 -36.29 9.01
C VAL A 729 -38.10 -35.54 7.69
N ALA A 730 -38.65 -34.33 7.69
CA ALA A 730 -38.73 -33.49 6.50
C ALA A 730 -37.34 -33.06 5.97
N LEU A 731 -36.41 -32.69 6.85
CA LEU A 731 -35.01 -32.43 6.47
C LEU A 731 -34.36 -33.66 5.84
N SER A 732 -34.59 -34.82 6.44
CA SER A 732 -34.06 -36.08 5.94
C SER A 732 -34.56 -36.41 4.52
N GLN A 733 -35.85 -36.19 4.27
CA GLN A 733 -36.44 -36.32 2.94
C GLN A 733 -35.86 -35.30 1.95
N LEU A 734 -35.74 -34.03 2.38
CA LEU A 734 -35.12 -32.97 1.58
C LEU A 734 -33.68 -33.33 1.16
N PHE A 735 -32.87 -33.82 2.09
CA PHE A 735 -31.47 -34.18 1.80
C PHE A 735 -31.37 -35.39 0.86
N ASN A 736 -32.32 -36.33 0.90
CA ASN A 736 -32.34 -37.45 -0.05
C ASN A 736 -32.55 -36.97 -1.48
N ASN A 737 -33.45 -36.00 -1.68
CA ASN A 737 -33.77 -35.47 -3.00
C ASN A 737 -32.63 -34.63 -3.61
N LEU A 738 -31.74 -34.08 -2.78
CA LEU A 738 -30.60 -33.27 -3.23
C LEU A 738 -29.36 -34.16 -3.47
N THR A 739 -29.24 -34.76 -4.65
CA THR A 739 -28.27 -35.82 -4.98
C THR A 739 -26.78 -35.43 -4.89
N ASN A 740 -26.45 -34.14 -5.10
CA ASN A 740 -25.07 -33.64 -5.08
C ASN A 740 -24.66 -32.98 -3.76
N LEU A 741 -25.52 -33.01 -2.74
CA LEU A 741 -25.26 -32.33 -1.48
C LEU A 741 -24.02 -32.91 -0.78
N GLN A 742 -23.12 -32.03 -0.33
CA GLN A 742 -21.87 -32.36 0.36
C GLN A 742 -21.74 -31.66 1.71
N SER A 743 -22.38 -30.50 1.88
CA SER A 743 -22.26 -29.64 3.05
C SER A 743 -23.62 -29.24 3.60
N ILE A 744 -23.86 -29.55 4.87
CA ILE A 744 -25.07 -29.19 5.61
C ILE A 744 -24.70 -28.31 6.80
N ILE A 745 -25.37 -27.15 6.90
CA ILE A 745 -25.16 -26.18 7.98
C ILE A 745 -26.48 -25.89 8.68
N LEU A 746 -26.57 -26.29 9.94
CA LEU A 746 -27.76 -26.25 10.80
C LEU A 746 -27.46 -25.57 12.15
N ILE A 747 -26.71 -24.47 12.14
CA ILE A 747 -26.32 -23.78 13.37
C ILE A 747 -27.55 -23.15 14.03
N ARG A 748 -27.74 -23.34 15.34
CA ARG A 748 -28.81 -22.69 16.12
C ARG A 748 -30.23 -22.95 15.57
N THR A 749 -30.49 -24.18 15.14
CA THR A 749 -31.81 -24.60 14.60
C THR A 749 -32.71 -25.27 15.64
N LEU A 750 -32.18 -25.60 16.82
CA LEU A 750 -32.90 -26.26 17.92
C LEU A 750 -33.37 -27.68 17.58
N ILE A 751 -32.63 -28.41 16.75
CA ILE A 751 -32.94 -29.81 16.39
C ILE A 751 -32.94 -30.70 17.64
N PRO A 752 -33.98 -31.53 17.86
CA PRO A 752 -34.03 -32.47 18.98
C PRO A 752 -32.95 -33.54 18.90
N SER A 753 -32.26 -33.79 20.02
CA SER A 753 -31.19 -34.80 20.07
C SER A 753 -31.70 -36.22 19.78
N ASP A 754 -32.90 -36.58 20.21
CA ASP A 754 -33.43 -37.95 20.06
C ASP A 754 -33.79 -38.33 18.60
N SER A 755 -33.95 -37.32 17.74
CA SER A 755 -34.34 -37.50 16.34
C SER A 755 -33.15 -37.43 15.38
N ILE A 756 -31.97 -36.94 15.82
CA ILE A 756 -30.82 -36.70 14.94
C ILE A 756 -30.24 -37.99 14.36
N LYS A 757 -30.44 -39.14 15.01
CA LYS A 757 -30.05 -40.46 14.49
C LYS A 757 -30.60 -40.73 13.10
N GLU A 758 -31.81 -40.24 12.80
CA GLU A 758 -32.43 -40.39 11.48
C GLU A 758 -31.59 -39.61 10.46
N MET A 759 -31.28 -38.35 10.76
CA MET A 759 -30.40 -37.50 9.95
C MET A 759 -29.01 -38.12 9.73
N ILE A 760 -28.37 -38.63 10.78
CA ILE A 760 -27.03 -39.26 10.71
C ILE A 760 -27.04 -40.46 9.74
N ARG A 761 -28.08 -41.30 9.76
CA ARG A 761 -28.22 -42.40 8.80
C ARG A 761 -28.27 -41.92 7.35
N PHE A 762 -28.83 -40.73 7.08
CA PHE A 762 -28.84 -40.15 5.74
C PHE A 762 -27.47 -39.59 5.35
N ILE A 763 -26.79 -38.93 6.29
CA ILE A 763 -25.41 -38.43 6.10
C ILE A 763 -24.48 -39.57 5.71
N ASP A 764 -24.59 -40.70 6.41
CA ASP A 764 -23.81 -41.91 6.18
C ASP A 764 -23.96 -42.43 4.74
N LYS A 765 -25.20 -42.55 4.27
CA LYS A 765 -25.51 -43.02 2.90
C LYS A 765 -24.95 -42.11 1.82
N ARG A 766 -24.87 -40.80 2.07
CA ARG A 766 -24.51 -39.79 1.06
C ARG A 766 -23.05 -39.35 1.15
N LYS A 767 -22.30 -39.81 2.14
CA LYS A 767 -20.88 -39.50 2.35
C LYS A 767 -20.61 -37.99 2.36
N LEU A 768 -21.43 -37.22 3.09
CA LEU A 768 -21.24 -35.78 3.20
C LEU A 768 -19.85 -35.46 3.76
N THR A 769 -19.25 -34.39 3.23
CA THR A 769 -17.92 -33.94 3.62
C THR A 769 -17.98 -32.94 4.76
N GLN A 770 -19.05 -32.16 4.88
CA GLN A 770 -19.21 -31.15 5.91
C GLN A 770 -20.55 -31.27 6.64
N PHE A 771 -20.47 -31.36 7.96
CA PHE A 771 -21.63 -31.40 8.84
C PHE A 771 -21.46 -30.43 10.00
N ASN A 772 -22.27 -29.37 9.99
CA ASN A 772 -22.27 -28.35 11.02
C ASN A 772 -23.62 -28.31 11.75
N ILE A 773 -23.59 -28.65 13.03
CA ILE A 773 -24.76 -28.70 13.92
C ILE A 773 -24.49 -27.93 15.22
N GLY A 774 -23.72 -26.83 15.14
CA GLY A 774 -23.44 -25.97 16.28
C GLY A 774 -24.68 -25.30 16.90
N GLU A 775 -24.59 -24.87 18.15
CA GLU A 775 -25.60 -24.09 18.89
C GLU A 775 -27.01 -24.74 18.95
N ASN A 776 -27.13 -26.05 18.85
CA ASN A 776 -28.42 -26.76 18.86
C ASN A 776 -28.81 -27.31 20.25
N GLN A 777 -28.00 -27.05 21.28
CA GLN A 777 -28.19 -27.60 22.63
C GLN A 777 -28.20 -29.13 22.66
N LEU A 778 -27.42 -29.76 21.78
CA LEU A 778 -27.40 -31.21 21.62
C LEU A 778 -26.81 -31.91 22.85
N THR A 779 -27.37 -33.06 23.18
CA THR A 779 -26.90 -33.91 24.28
C THR A 779 -25.84 -34.90 23.81
N ARG A 780 -25.26 -35.65 24.76
CA ARG A 780 -24.29 -36.70 24.49
C ARG A 780 -24.80 -37.79 23.54
N THR A 781 -26.12 -38.01 23.42
CA THR A 781 -26.69 -39.07 22.57
C THR A 781 -26.29 -38.90 21.10
N VAL A 782 -26.17 -37.65 20.64
CA VAL A 782 -25.73 -37.33 19.27
C VAL A 782 -24.33 -37.86 18.98
N ILE A 783 -23.43 -37.81 19.96
CA ILE A 783 -22.09 -38.37 19.82
C ILE A 783 -22.17 -39.89 19.70
N THR A 784 -22.98 -40.55 20.54
CA THR A 784 -23.20 -42.00 20.46
C THR A 784 -23.74 -42.40 19.09
N ASP A 785 -24.72 -41.66 18.56
CA ASP A 785 -25.32 -41.92 17.25
C ASP A 785 -24.32 -41.70 16.11
N LEU A 786 -23.48 -40.66 16.18
CA LEU A 786 -22.42 -40.40 15.20
C LEU A 786 -21.36 -41.50 15.19
N ILE A 787 -20.93 -41.96 16.37
CA ILE A 787 -19.92 -43.02 16.52
C ILE A 787 -20.46 -44.37 16.05
N SER A 788 -21.76 -44.61 16.23
CA SER A 788 -22.41 -45.86 15.82
C SER A 788 -22.65 -45.95 14.30
N SER A 789 -22.35 -44.90 13.55
CA SER A 789 -22.55 -44.80 12.09
C SER A 789 -21.21 -44.70 11.36
N SER A 790 -21.13 -45.18 10.12
CA SER A 790 -19.93 -44.99 9.29
C SER A 790 -19.74 -43.54 8.81
N ALA A 791 -20.71 -42.65 9.07
CA ALA A 791 -20.64 -41.23 8.73
C ALA A 791 -19.41 -40.55 9.33
N ILE A 792 -18.98 -40.96 10.53
CA ILE A 792 -17.80 -40.40 11.20
C ILE A 792 -16.50 -40.63 10.40
N HIS A 793 -16.48 -41.62 9.51
CA HIS A 793 -15.36 -41.93 8.61
C HIS A 793 -15.47 -41.28 7.23
N SER A 794 -16.59 -40.62 6.90
CA SER A 794 -16.73 -39.86 5.65
C SER A 794 -16.61 -38.34 5.86
N ILE A 795 -17.00 -37.85 7.04
CA ILE A 795 -16.99 -36.42 7.34
C ILE A 795 -15.54 -35.89 7.37
N ARG A 796 -15.30 -34.78 6.66
CA ARG A 796 -14.04 -34.03 6.66
C ARG A 796 -14.11 -32.79 7.55
N VAL A 797 -15.27 -32.16 7.67
CA VAL A 797 -15.50 -30.98 8.49
C VAL A 797 -16.65 -31.26 9.46
N LEU A 798 -16.33 -31.39 10.74
CA LEU A 798 -17.31 -31.58 11.81
C LEU A 798 -17.29 -30.36 12.73
N ASP A 799 -18.46 -29.73 12.87
CA ASP A 799 -18.63 -28.57 13.74
C ASP A 799 -19.78 -28.81 14.73
N LEU A 800 -19.39 -28.86 16.01
CA LEU A 800 -20.25 -29.13 17.16
C LEU A 800 -20.31 -27.94 18.13
N THR A 801 -19.87 -26.75 17.69
CA THR A 801 -19.73 -25.53 18.50
C THR A 801 -20.92 -25.29 19.43
N GLU A 802 -20.67 -24.85 20.67
CA GLU A 802 -21.66 -24.39 21.66
C GLU A 802 -22.78 -25.40 21.97
N ASN A 803 -22.53 -26.71 21.80
CA ASN A 803 -23.43 -27.77 22.27
C ASN A 803 -23.04 -28.23 23.68
N LYS A 804 -23.21 -27.33 24.67
CA LYS A 804 -22.78 -27.56 26.07
C LYS A 804 -23.30 -28.88 26.68
N LYS A 805 -24.49 -29.37 26.27
CA LYS A 805 -25.08 -30.61 26.80
C LYS A 805 -24.41 -31.90 26.28
N ILE A 806 -23.49 -31.81 25.31
CA ILE A 806 -22.63 -32.94 24.92
C ILE A 806 -21.77 -33.38 26.11
N SER A 807 -21.37 -32.43 26.95
CA SER A 807 -20.51 -32.59 28.12
C SER A 807 -19.11 -33.13 27.80
N ASP A 808 -18.20 -32.99 28.77
CA ASP A 808 -16.85 -33.56 28.69
C ASP A 808 -16.89 -35.09 28.45
N GLY A 809 -17.92 -35.77 28.93
CA GLY A 809 -18.13 -37.20 28.69
C GLY A 809 -18.37 -37.54 27.23
N GLY A 810 -19.10 -36.69 26.48
CA GLY A 810 -19.33 -36.85 25.05
C GLY A 810 -18.08 -36.50 24.24
N ILE A 811 -17.37 -35.44 24.60
CA ILE A 811 -16.10 -35.08 23.95
C ILE A 811 -15.05 -36.19 24.11
N LYS A 812 -14.99 -36.84 25.27
CA LYS A 812 -14.16 -38.03 25.51
C LYS A 812 -14.50 -39.18 24.56
N GLU A 813 -15.79 -39.50 24.39
CA GLU A 813 -16.22 -40.56 23.48
C GLU A 813 -15.89 -40.23 22.02
N LEU A 814 -16.14 -38.99 21.61
CA LEU A 814 -15.76 -38.50 20.30
C LEU A 814 -14.26 -38.64 20.07
N GLY A 815 -13.42 -38.13 20.98
CA GLY A 815 -11.96 -38.25 20.87
C GLY A 815 -11.48 -39.70 20.78
N ARG A 816 -12.11 -40.64 21.50
CA ARG A 816 -11.82 -42.07 21.40
C ARG A 816 -12.20 -42.65 20.03
N ALA A 817 -13.38 -42.30 19.51
CA ALA A 817 -13.83 -42.78 18.21
C ALA A 817 -13.02 -42.19 17.05
N LEU A 818 -12.46 -40.99 17.25
CA LEU A 818 -11.59 -40.35 16.27
C LEU A 818 -10.15 -40.87 16.30
N TYR A 819 -9.75 -41.66 17.30
CA TYR A 819 -8.43 -42.26 17.33
C TYR A 819 -8.19 -43.13 16.07
N GLY A 820 -7.15 -42.81 15.30
CA GLY A 820 -6.86 -43.45 14.02
C GLY A 820 -7.77 -43.02 12.85
N ASN A 821 -8.66 -42.04 13.05
CA ASN A 821 -9.49 -41.50 11.98
C ASN A 821 -8.63 -40.78 10.91
N GLN A 822 -8.93 -41.07 9.64
CA GLN A 822 -8.24 -40.55 8.47
C GLN A 822 -9.12 -39.66 7.58
N SER A 823 -10.31 -39.25 8.05
CA SER A 823 -11.26 -38.47 7.25
C SER A 823 -11.32 -37.00 7.68
N ILE A 824 -11.34 -36.75 8.99
CA ILE A 824 -11.52 -35.41 9.54
C ILE A 824 -10.30 -34.54 9.24
N VAL A 825 -10.57 -33.40 8.61
CA VAL A 825 -9.63 -32.32 8.29
C VAL A 825 -9.85 -31.11 9.18
N LYS A 826 -11.10 -30.84 9.57
CA LYS A 826 -11.46 -29.74 10.46
C LYS A 826 -12.43 -30.21 11.54
N LEU A 827 -12.04 -30.01 12.80
CA LEU A 827 -12.88 -30.26 13.96
C LEU A 827 -13.07 -28.95 14.74
N VAL A 828 -14.33 -28.60 14.98
CA VAL A 828 -14.71 -27.40 15.76
C VAL A 828 -15.54 -27.83 16.96
N LEU A 829 -15.00 -27.54 18.15
CA LEU A 829 -15.56 -27.85 19.48
C LEU A 829 -15.63 -26.58 20.35
N ASP A 830 -15.67 -25.40 19.72
CA ASP A 830 -15.73 -24.12 20.43
C ASP A 830 -16.89 -24.13 21.42
N GLY A 831 -16.69 -23.69 22.66
CA GLY A 831 -17.70 -23.63 23.71
C GLY A 831 -18.35 -24.97 24.12
N SER A 832 -17.85 -26.12 23.66
CA SER A 832 -18.51 -27.43 23.82
C SER A 832 -18.18 -28.14 25.14
N PHE A 833 -17.16 -27.69 25.86
CA PHE A 833 -16.85 -28.17 27.22
C PHE A 833 -17.80 -27.55 28.24
N SER A 834 -18.21 -28.32 29.24
CA SER A 834 -19.22 -27.87 30.23
C SER A 834 -19.14 -28.55 31.58
N GLY A 835 -18.19 -29.47 31.80
CA GLY A 835 -17.98 -30.10 33.11
C GLY A 835 -17.21 -29.17 34.06
N SER A 836 -17.22 -29.45 35.37
CA SER A 836 -16.24 -28.85 36.30
C SER A 836 -14.86 -29.49 36.13
N ALA A 837 -13.81 -28.88 36.70
CA ALA A 837 -12.48 -29.49 36.74
C ALA A 837 -12.57 -30.85 37.46
N GLY A 838 -12.39 -31.95 36.71
CA GLY A 838 -12.57 -33.30 37.23
C GLY A 838 -12.14 -34.39 36.25
N ALA A 839 -12.24 -35.65 36.67
CA ALA A 839 -11.67 -36.80 35.93
C ALA A 839 -12.21 -36.96 34.50
N GLN A 840 -13.47 -36.59 34.22
CA GLN A 840 -14.03 -36.67 32.87
C GLN A 840 -13.40 -35.64 31.92
N ARG A 841 -13.16 -34.42 32.40
CA ARG A 841 -12.48 -33.37 31.65
C ARG A 841 -11.08 -33.78 31.24
N SER A 842 -10.30 -34.30 32.19
CA SER A 842 -8.94 -34.78 31.93
C SER A 842 -8.94 -35.93 30.92
N LYS A 843 -9.90 -36.87 31.04
CA LYS A 843 -10.08 -37.97 30.08
C LYS A 843 -10.48 -37.46 28.69
N ALA A 844 -11.29 -36.41 28.60
CA ALA A 844 -11.69 -35.81 27.33
C ALA A 844 -10.49 -35.15 26.61
N VAL A 845 -9.72 -34.34 27.34
CA VAL A 845 -8.50 -33.72 26.80
C VAL A 845 -7.48 -34.79 26.36
N LEU A 846 -7.31 -35.85 27.17
CA LEU A 846 -6.41 -36.95 26.82
C LEU A 846 -6.88 -37.70 25.56
N ALA A 847 -8.18 -37.95 25.42
CA ALA A 847 -8.73 -38.58 24.21
C ALA A 847 -8.50 -37.73 22.96
N LEU A 848 -8.69 -36.40 23.04
CA LEU A 848 -8.38 -35.48 21.94
C LEU A 848 -6.88 -35.43 21.64
N SER A 849 -6.03 -35.45 22.66
CA SER A 849 -4.57 -35.52 22.49
C SER A 849 -4.17 -36.78 21.71
N ASN A 850 -4.69 -37.94 22.10
CA ASN A 850 -4.40 -39.21 21.43
C ASN A 850 -4.90 -39.20 19.97
N PHE A 851 -6.09 -38.63 19.73
CA PHE A 851 -6.60 -38.42 18.37
C PHE A 851 -5.62 -37.60 17.53
N LEU A 852 -5.19 -36.43 18.01
CA LEU A 852 -4.27 -35.54 17.29
C LEU A 852 -2.95 -36.23 16.96
N GLN A 853 -2.42 -37.05 17.86
CA GLN A 853 -1.17 -37.79 17.63
C GLN A 853 -1.33 -38.94 16.62
N SER A 854 -2.51 -39.56 16.57
CA SER A 854 -2.81 -40.66 15.64
C SER A 854 -3.22 -40.19 14.24
N SER A 855 -3.70 -38.96 14.10
CA SER A 855 -4.27 -38.44 12.86
C SER A 855 -3.20 -37.84 11.94
N HIS A 856 -3.37 -38.08 10.64
CA HIS A 856 -2.53 -37.50 9.58
C HIS A 856 -3.29 -36.52 8.69
N THR A 857 -4.60 -36.35 8.92
CA THR A 857 -5.49 -35.55 8.08
C THR A 857 -6.00 -34.28 8.74
N ILE A 858 -6.02 -34.22 10.08
CA ILE A 858 -6.51 -33.05 10.81
C ILE A 858 -5.60 -31.84 10.54
N GLU A 859 -6.15 -30.81 9.90
CA GLU A 859 -5.45 -29.56 9.60
C GLU A 859 -5.93 -28.41 10.48
N VAL A 860 -7.18 -28.44 10.95
CA VAL A 860 -7.78 -27.36 11.75
C VAL A 860 -8.46 -27.94 12.99
N LEU A 861 -7.98 -27.56 14.16
CA LEU A 861 -8.66 -27.80 15.43
C LEU A 861 -9.05 -26.46 16.02
N LYS A 862 -10.32 -26.28 16.29
CA LYS A 862 -10.83 -25.18 17.08
C LYS A 862 -11.55 -25.72 18.30
N MET A 863 -11.14 -25.28 19.46
CA MET A 863 -11.73 -25.69 20.72
C MET A 863 -11.78 -24.51 21.69
N ARG A 864 -11.96 -23.29 21.18
CA ARG A 864 -12.06 -22.05 21.97
C ARG A 864 -13.00 -22.29 23.15
N GLY A 865 -12.57 -21.93 24.36
CA GLY A 865 -13.45 -21.99 25.52
C GLY A 865 -14.51 -20.89 25.48
N GLY A 866 -14.96 -20.45 26.65
CA GLY A 866 -15.98 -19.43 26.76
C GLY A 866 -15.79 -18.52 27.96
N PRO A 867 -16.70 -17.54 28.14
CA PRO A 867 -16.69 -16.67 29.31
C PRO A 867 -16.95 -17.45 30.61
N ASP A 868 -17.66 -18.58 30.52
CA ASP A 868 -18.04 -19.37 31.67
C ASP A 868 -16.91 -20.30 32.13
N ARG A 869 -16.74 -20.45 33.46
CA ARG A 869 -15.64 -21.23 34.07
C ARG A 869 -15.68 -22.72 33.72
N ASP A 870 -16.87 -23.26 33.47
CA ASP A 870 -17.11 -24.63 33.05
C ASP A 870 -16.71 -24.91 31.58
N GLN A 871 -16.56 -23.88 30.76
CA GLN A 871 -16.02 -23.96 29.39
C GLN A 871 -14.49 -23.78 29.33
N GLN A 872 -13.89 -23.32 30.43
CA GLN A 872 -12.46 -23.04 30.53
C GLN A 872 -11.70 -24.27 31.02
N LEU A 873 -10.81 -24.81 30.20
CA LEU A 873 -10.05 -26.02 30.54
C LEU A 873 -8.95 -25.77 31.58
N GLN A 874 -8.45 -24.54 31.70
CA GLN A 874 -7.36 -24.16 32.62
C GLN A 874 -6.18 -25.13 32.48
N GLY A 875 -5.53 -25.52 33.58
CA GLY A 875 -4.42 -26.47 33.57
C GLY A 875 -4.75 -27.85 32.99
N CYS A 876 -6.02 -28.24 32.86
CA CYS A 876 -6.39 -29.55 32.29
C CYS A 876 -6.00 -29.68 30.81
N ILE A 877 -5.79 -28.58 30.09
CA ILE A 877 -5.41 -28.59 28.67
C ILE A 877 -3.93 -29.00 28.44
N ILE A 878 -3.08 -28.91 29.47
CA ILE A 878 -1.62 -29.09 29.37
C ILE A 878 -1.21 -30.38 28.64
N PRO A 879 -1.81 -31.57 28.89
CA PRO A 879 -1.45 -32.79 28.17
C PRO A 879 -1.64 -32.66 26.65
N LEU A 880 -2.73 -32.02 26.21
CA LEU A 880 -2.97 -31.74 24.80
C LEU A 880 -1.94 -30.73 24.26
N LEU A 881 -1.60 -29.69 25.03
CA LEU A 881 -0.59 -28.72 24.59
C LEU A 881 0.77 -29.38 24.35
N LEU A 882 1.20 -30.27 25.26
CA LEU A 882 2.50 -30.95 25.16
C LEU A 882 2.54 -31.93 23.97
N SER A 883 1.43 -32.61 23.64
CA SER A 883 1.40 -33.56 22.53
C SER A 883 1.52 -32.90 21.16
N LEU A 884 1.16 -31.62 21.03
CA LEU A 884 1.30 -30.83 19.79
C LEU A 884 2.73 -30.84 19.23
N GLY A 885 3.76 -31.04 20.07
CA GLY A 885 5.14 -31.12 19.60
C GLY A 885 5.37 -32.25 18.59
N SER A 886 4.60 -33.34 18.70
CA SER A 886 4.68 -34.52 17.83
C SER A 886 3.68 -34.52 16.67
N VAL A 887 2.68 -33.64 16.69
CA VAL A 887 1.61 -33.57 15.67
C VAL A 887 2.15 -32.95 14.38
N GLN A 888 1.93 -33.60 13.24
CA GLN A 888 2.51 -33.18 11.95
C GLN A 888 1.49 -32.65 10.94
N SER A 889 0.20 -32.93 11.11
CA SER A 889 -0.84 -32.52 10.15
C SER A 889 -1.48 -31.17 10.47
N LEU A 890 -1.52 -30.78 11.75
CA LEU A 890 -2.29 -29.63 12.23
C LEU A 890 -1.65 -28.31 11.77
N LYS A 891 -2.38 -27.54 10.97
CA LYS A 891 -1.96 -26.23 10.42
C LYS A 891 -2.53 -25.06 11.22
N LYS A 892 -3.73 -25.20 11.80
CA LYS A 892 -4.41 -24.15 12.56
C LYS A 892 -4.96 -24.67 13.87
N LEU A 893 -4.62 -23.97 14.96
CA LEU A 893 -5.12 -24.25 16.31
C LEU A 893 -5.77 -23.00 16.92
N ASP A 894 -6.98 -23.15 17.43
CA ASP A 894 -7.63 -22.16 18.29
C ASP A 894 -7.92 -22.76 19.67
N ILE A 895 -7.23 -22.21 20.68
CA ILE A 895 -7.34 -22.57 22.11
C ILE A 895 -7.53 -21.30 22.95
N SER A 896 -8.13 -20.27 22.35
CA SER A 896 -8.47 -19.03 23.04
C SER A 896 -9.51 -19.29 24.15
N HIS A 897 -9.65 -18.39 25.12
CA HIS A 897 -10.71 -18.46 26.15
C HIS A 897 -10.66 -19.68 27.10
N HIS A 898 -9.48 -20.18 27.46
CA HIS A 898 -9.35 -21.33 28.38
C HIS A 898 -8.74 -21.01 29.75
N MET A 899 -8.30 -19.78 30.00
CA MET A 899 -7.63 -19.41 31.26
C MET A 899 -6.44 -20.34 31.59
N ILE A 900 -5.61 -20.64 30.59
CA ILE A 900 -4.51 -21.62 30.71
C ILE A 900 -3.32 -21.11 31.53
N ASP A 901 -3.26 -19.80 31.81
CA ASP A 901 -2.22 -19.11 32.57
C ASP A 901 -0.77 -19.27 32.04
N ASN A 902 0.21 -18.81 32.83
CA ASN A 902 1.63 -18.91 32.46
C ASN A 902 2.11 -20.37 32.31
N SER A 903 1.58 -21.30 33.10
CA SER A 903 1.91 -22.73 33.08
C SER A 903 1.47 -23.36 31.77
N GLY A 904 0.26 -23.06 31.31
CA GLY A 904 -0.23 -23.47 30.00
C GLY A 904 0.59 -22.86 28.87
N ALA A 905 0.94 -21.57 28.95
CA ALA A 905 1.82 -20.92 27.98
C ALA A 905 3.22 -21.54 27.91
N ILE A 906 3.78 -21.96 29.06
CA ILE A 906 5.05 -22.69 29.12
C ILE A 906 4.92 -24.05 28.43
N ALA A 907 3.88 -24.82 28.72
CA ALA A 907 3.63 -26.10 28.05
C ALA A 907 3.50 -25.94 26.53
N LEU A 908 2.71 -24.97 26.08
CA LEU A 908 2.55 -24.62 24.68
C LEU A 908 3.89 -24.22 24.03
N SER A 909 4.72 -23.45 24.74
CA SER A 909 6.03 -23.02 24.21
C SER A 909 6.97 -24.20 23.91
N LYS A 910 7.00 -25.21 24.79
CA LYS A 910 7.77 -26.45 24.58
C LYS A 910 7.29 -27.19 23.34
N ALA A 911 5.98 -27.24 23.12
CA ALA A 911 5.42 -27.86 21.92
C ALA A 911 5.71 -27.06 20.64
N ILE A 912 5.56 -25.73 20.67
CA ILE A 912 5.90 -24.85 19.53
C ILE A 912 7.37 -25.02 19.13
N TYR A 913 8.27 -25.19 20.09
CA TYR A 913 9.69 -25.39 19.82
C TYR A 913 9.94 -26.61 18.91
N GLN A 914 9.17 -27.69 19.09
CA GLN A 914 9.31 -28.94 18.33
C GLN A 914 8.40 -29.01 17.10
N ASN A 915 7.19 -28.46 17.18
CA ASN A 915 6.18 -28.59 16.14
C ASN A 915 6.67 -27.97 14.81
N ARG A 916 6.36 -28.65 13.70
CA ARG A 916 6.74 -28.23 12.34
C ARG A 916 5.56 -28.06 11.38
N SER A 917 4.33 -28.09 11.89
CA SER A 917 3.11 -28.08 11.07
C SER A 917 2.26 -26.81 11.26
N ILE A 918 2.12 -26.32 12.49
CA ILE A 918 1.18 -25.24 12.85
C ILE A 918 1.65 -23.93 12.22
N ARG A 919 0.77 -23.31 11.42
CA ARG A 919 0.97 -22.02 10.76
C ARG A 919 0.22 -20.89 11.46
N THR A 920 -0.99 -21.17 11.95
CA THR A 920 -1.84 -20.18 12.62
C THR A 920 -2.20 -20.65 14.03
N LEU A 921 -1.91 -19.81 15.02
CA LEU A 921 -2.14 -20.10 16.44
C LEU A 921 -2.95 -18.96 17.08
N LEU A 922 -4.13 -19.30 17.62
CA LEU A 922 -5.02 -18.35 18.32
C LEU A 922 -5.06 -18.70 19.81
N ILE A 923 -4.58 -17.77 20.65
CA ILE A 923 -4.35 -18.00 22.09
C ILE A 923 -4.81 -16.83 22.97
N ASP A 924 -5.66 -15.92 22.48
CA ASP A 924 -6.12 -14.76 23.26
C ASP A 924 -7.09 -15.18 24.38
N ASN A 925 -7.27 -14.33 25.39
CA ASN A 925 -8.16 -14.55 26.53
C ASN A 925 -7.80 -15.83 27.33
N ASN A 926 -6.52 -16.01 27.59
CA ASN A 926 -5.97 -17.15 28.29
C ASN A 926 -5.29 -16.78 29.62
N ASN A 927 -5.35 -15.51 30.00
CA ASN A 927 -4.72 -14.96 31.20
C ASN A 927 -3.19 -15.21 31.21
N ILE A 928 -2.56 -15.06 30.05
CA ILE A 928 -1.11 -15.25 29.90
C ILE A 928 -0.38 -13.98 30.35
N GLY A 929 0.53 -14.12 31.31
CA GLY A 929 1.36 -13.03 31.80
C GLY A 929 2.69 -12.89 31.05
N ALA A 930 3.53 -11.96 31.53
CA ALA A 930 4.85 -11.70 30.96
C ALA A 930 5.76 -12.95 30.89
N LEU A 931 5.66 -13.84 31.88
CA LEU A 931 6.43 -15.08 31.92
C LEU A 931 6.03 -16.04 30.79
N GLY A 932 4.73 -16.21 30.56
CA GLY A 932 4.21 -17.05 29.48
C GLY A 932 4.65 -16.54 28.11
N TYR A 933 4.45 -15.25 27.82
CA TYR A 933 4.90 -14.66 26.55
C TYR A 933 6.43 -14.69 26.39
N ALA A 934 7.20 -14.60 27.46
CA ALA A 934 8.66 -14.74 27.38
C ALA A 934 9.08 -16.12 26.86
N ASN A 935 8.39 -17.17 27.30
CA ASN A 935 8.65 -18.55 26.86
C ASN A 935 8.17 -18.80 25.42
N ILE A 936 6.99 -18.30 25.05
CA ILE A 936 6.49 -18.33 23.66
C ILE A 936 7.49 -17.63 22.73
N LYS A 937 7.93 -16.42 23.09
CA LYS A 937 8.94 -15.65 22.34
C LYS A 937 10.25 -16.43 22.19
N ASN A 938 10.75 -17.06 23.26
CA ASN A 938 11.99 -17.85 23.19
C ASN A 938 11.84 -19.05 22.23
N SER A 939 10.67 -19.67 22.19
CA SER A 939 10.39 -20.80 21.30
C SER A 939 10.24 -20.37 19.84
N LEU A 940 9.54 -19.26 19.58
CA LEU A 940 9.40 -18.66 18.25
C LEU A 940 10.73 -18.17 17.65
N LYS A 941 11.72 -17.85 18.48
CA LYS A 941 13.08 -17.55 17.99
C LYS A 941 13.61 -18.68 17.11
N GLN A 942 13.32 -19.93 17.47
CA GLN A 942 13.79 -21.15 16.79
C GLN A 942 12.72 -21.81 15.91
N ASN A 943 11.45 -21.39 16.01
CA ASN A 943 10.38 -21.88 15.16
C ASN A 943 10.17 -20.94 13.94
N TYR A 944 10.41 -21.48 12.74
CA TYR A 944 10.26 -20.76 11.47
C TYR A 944 8.93 -21.09 10.75
N ILE A 945 8.02 -21.77 11.44
CA ILE A 945 6.86 -22.44 10.84
C ILE A 945 5.58 -21.65 11.09
N ILE A 946 5.38 -21.15 12.31
CA ILE A 946 4.20 -20.34 12.68
C ILE A 946 4.31 -18.98 11.98
N LYS A 947 3.33 -18.65 11.15
CA LYS A 947 3.25 -17.41 10.38
C LYS A 947 2.29 -16.41 10.99
N GLU A 948 1.27 -16.90 11.70
CA GLU A 948 0.19 -16.07 12.25
C GLU A 948 -0.06 -16.41 13.71
N MET A 949 0.10 -15.40 14.57
CA MET A 949 -0.37 -15.43 15.95
C MET A 949 -0.83 -14.00 16.29
N PRO A 950 -2.15 -13.72 16.22
CA PRO A 950 -2.68 -12.38 16.47
C PRO A 950 -2.28 -11.85 17.85
N ILE A 951 -2.17 -10.53 17.96
CA ILE A 951 -1.89 -9.86 19.23
C ILE A 951 -3.03 -10.20 20.21
N PRO A 952 -2.72 -10.71 21.41
CA PRO A 952 -3.72 -11.12 22.40
C PRO A 952 -4.26 -9.90 23.15
N ILE A 953 -5.18 -9.18 22.50
CA ILE A 953 -5.74 -7.91 22.99
C ILE A 953 -6.46 -8.10 24.32
N SER A 954 -7.15 -9.23 24.50
CA SER A 954 -7.93 -9.48 25.70
C SER A 954 -7.03 -9.71 26.91
N ASP A 955 -5.99 -10.54 26.76
CA ASP A 955 -4.99 -10.75 27.82
C ASP A 955 -4.29 -9.44 28.18
N LEU A 956 -3.91 -8.65 27.18
CA LEU A 956 -3.33 -7.32 27.40
C LEU A 956 -4.28 -6.41 28.17
N SER A 957 -5.57 -6.38 27.82
CA SER A 957 -6.54 -5.53 28.49
C SER A 957 -6.63 -5.83 29.98
N ILE A 958 -6.54 -7.11 30.37
CA ILE A 958 -6.56 -7.54 31.77
C ILE A 958 -5.30 -7.05 32.50
N ILE A 959 -4.13 -7.26 31.89
CA ILE A 959 -2.85 -6.82 32.46
C ILE A 959 -2.79 -5.29 32.64
N TYR A 960 -3.30 -4.54 31.66
CA TYR A 960 -3.27 -3.07 31.71
C TYR A 960 -4.28 -2.48 32.70
N LYS A 961 -5.42 -3.15 32.92
CA LYS A 961 -6.45 -2.75 33.88
C LYS A 961 -6.14 -3.11 35.33
N PHE A 962 -5.23 -4.05 35.57
CA PHE A 962 -4.88 -4.43 36.93
C PHE A 962 -4.00 -3.36 37.57
N ASP A 963 -4.57 -2.60 38.53
CA ASP A 963 -3.96 -1.43 39.18
C ASP A 963 -2.63 -1.72 39.89
N GLY A 964 -2.35 -2.99 40.23
CA GLY A 964 -1.08 -3.44 40.80
C GLY A 964 0.05 -3.69 39.79
N THR A 965 -0.21 -3.60 38.47
CA THR A 965 0.80 -3.94 37.46
C THR A 965 1.79 -2.81 37.25
N SER A 966 3.06 -3.05 37.54
CA SER A 966 4.12 -2.04 37.37
C SER A 966 4.27 -1.59 35.91
N ASN A 967 4.63 -0.32 35.69
CA ASN A 967 4.97 0.18 34.35
C ASN A 967 6.07 -0.67 33.68
N LEU A 968 7.01 -1.18 34.49
CA LEU A 968 8.06 -2.09 34.05
C LEU A 968 7.52 -3.38 33.43
N GLU A 969 6.50 -4.01 34.04
CA GLU A 969 5.86 -5.21 33.50
C GLU A 969 5.08 -4.93 32.22
N LYS A 970 4.37 -3.79 32.16
CA LYS A 970 3.68 -3.33 30.94
C LYS A 970 4.68 -3.17 29.78
N ASN A 971 5.85 -2.58 30.03
CA ASN A 971 6.93 -2.47 29.04
C ASN A 971 7.51 -3.80 28.63
N LYS A 972 7.73 -4.68 29.62
CA LYS A 972 8.31 -6.01 29.39
C LYS A 972 7.40 -6.79 28.43
N ILE A 973 6.10 -6.78 28.66
CA ILE A 973 5.14 -7.46 27.78
C ILE A 973 5.10 -6.82 26.39
N ARG A 974 5.08 -5.48 26.30
CA ARG A 974 5.13 -4.78 25.01
C ARG A 974 6.39 -5.16 24.22
N SER A 975 7.55 -5.20 24.87
CA SER A 975 8.81 -5.63 24.25
C SER A 975 8.80 -7.10 23.82
N LEU A 976 8.20 -7.99 24.62
CA LEU A 976 8.05 -9.40 24.29
C LEU A 976 7.17 -9.61 23.06
N LEU A 977 6.01 -8.94 23.00
CA LEU A 977 5.07 -9.04 21.88
C LEU A 977 5.65 -8.46 20.59
N PHE A 978 6.37 -7.34 20.66
CA PHE A 978 7.10 -6.79 19.51
C PHE A 978 8.11 -7.80 18.94
N LYS A 979 8.84 -8.50 19.83
CA LYS A 979 9.76 -9.56 19.40
C LYS A 979 9.03 -10.75 18.79
N ILE A 980 7.90 -11.17 19.37
CA ILE A 980 7.04 -12.22 18.79
C ILE A 980 6.60 -11.83 17.38
N GLU A 981 6.06 -10.62 17.20
CA GLU A 981 5.64 -10.10 15.91
C GLU A 981 6.79 -10.08 14.89
N SER A 982 7.99 -9.66 15.30
CA SER A 982 9.17 -9.69 14.42
C SER A 982 9.53 -11.10 13.94
N TYR A 983 9.37 -12.13 14.79
CA TYR A 983 9.62 -13.52 14.39
C TYR A 983 8.53 -14.05 13.47
N LEU A 984 7.28 -13.65 13.66
CA LEU A 984 6.17 -14.01 12.78
C LEU A 984 6.33 -13.37 11.40
N LEU A 985 6.69 -12.08 11.35
CA LEU A 985 7.00 -11.36 10.10
C LEU A 985 8.15 -12.01 9.34
N ARG A 986 9.23 -12.39 10.05
CA ARG A 986 10.31 -13.21 9.47
C ARG A 986 9.74 -14.47 8.82
N ASN A 987 8.90 -15.21 9.53
CA ASN A 987 8.33 -16.47 9.05
C ASN A 987 7.33 -16.31 7.89
N GLN A 988 6.80 -15.12 7.65
CA GLN A 988 5.93 -14.83 6.50
C GLN A 988 6.71 -14.59 5.20
N GLN A 989 8.00 -14.23 5.31
CA GLN A 989 8.89 -13.98 4.17
C GLN A 989 9.51 -15.26 3.60
N TYR A 990 9.40 -16.38 4.34
CA TYR A 990 9.74 -17.74 3.91
C TYR A 990 8.44 -18.54 3.75
#